data_AF-A0A5N7UCJ9-F1
#
_entry.id   AF-A0A5N7UCJ9-F1
#
_cell.length_a   1.000
_cell.length_b   1.000
_cell.length_c   1.000
_cell.angle_alpha   90.00
_cell.angle_beta   90.00
_cell.angle_gamma   90.00
#
_symmetry.space_group_name_H-M   'P 1'
#
loop_
_entity.id
_entity.type
_entity.pdbx_description
1 polymer ?
#
loop_
_entity_poly.entity_id
_entity_poly.type
_entity_poly.pdbx_seq_one_letter_code
_entity_poly.pdbx_strand_id
1 'polypeptide(L)'
;MKKNILILLLTCITYIVNAQSADYDVTAPSVSSLASYINSPSKNATGIPDIDIPLTSLPSHLKKININIGLSYHPNNTLADSKASDVGLGWTLFGTSNTIYRENNYGTLNNNYIINLFGKVGKFYFSKKTDGTHQYAKIIEDQLKVTFEEISPEIYHFKIIDENGYKYYFETLDQSNYLYHPQNFSPYNKPYTSCYYLTKVENEKGNEMLTFEYLADEYTEVLDHYKSLKIKKIISKDFGSINFSYTLDPNERKTFRDPFRLDMIELKDNNGNQIEKYILQSSLLELTYPKKSDPSVAGHTCGLVDVLTKRRLDKIVKYGRGTNYETTEIKYPAFSNNNFDVTDYWAEYSNIDPLKVCFKNESENPKYLGIGLLSSIKFPNGSEVKYTFEPNQYYVDKSDPEYKNIQAPPYELKDRDAQYFQDIAVIPFDYHNTNGAAQLGQFTLTTNPDESDGYSYLFIDLDIDELYTDSPFQPVNGNYVVNLNMSSGVNDANGYKKYPPGVNPYTISGTGGRGTIVIKRIRYKSLPMENYSTGKGLRIKKIEYLENNAPLAGLTTNYSYQKFDGTNKTSGYLNENVDEETVVYENIKETTGQNKGFIKYYYRTLHDIKPPSQDTLILAGTEVRCANLLKNGLLEKEEVYNANNALMKKNEIISYILPLNNNIYSTYPFPIPKVIFGQYYETVRNGIIQNQKVISTFYNPSAITTETSEITRDIDDFNIVYKKNTESSGKITETFITYPWVFKTVDPRLWNAHIINIPVITETKVNGITVNKSEIKFDDSAHYNPTSELSRILNTTSGSQTNITYDRYDSNNKLLQYTTKAGVPVSIIWGYNNTQPIAKVEGVAYSQLESLGLISAIVSASDSDASNPSNEGALITVLDSFRNNSSLSGYQVSTYSYDPLIGTTSITPPSGIREVYLYDSANRLEKIVDVNGKVLKELKYNYKN
;
A
#
# COMPACT_ATOMS: atom_id res chain seq x y z
N MET A 1 23.87 -6.60 71.90
CA MET A 1 23.16 -5.65 71.00
C MET A 1 24.01 -5.41 69.75
N LYS A 2 23.86 -6.26 68.73
CA LYS A 2 24.39 -6.05 67.36
C LYS A 2 23.48 -6.82 66.39
N LYS A 3 22.40 -6.17 65.98
CA LYS A 3 21.49 -6.49 64.87
C LYS A 3 20.77 -5.17 64.56
N ASN A 4 20.67 -4.82 63.28
CA ASN A 4 19.95 -3.66 62.69
C ASN A 4 20.81 -2.59 61.98
N ILE A 5 21.82 -2.97 61.19
CA ILE A 5 22.33 -2.10 60.10
C ILE A 5 22.66 -2.98 58.87
N LEU A 6 21.68 -3.69 58.32
CA LEU A 6 21.82 -4.38 57.03
C LEU A 6 20.48 -4.52 56.26
N ILE A 7 19.49 -3.66 56.54
CA ILE A 7 18.17 -3.68 55.88
C ILE A 7 17.81 -2.31 55.25
N LEU A 8 18.73 -1.33 55.23
CA LEU A 8 18.48 -0.02 54.61
C LEU A 8 19.29 0.26 53.33
N LEU A 9 20.06 -0.72 52.84
CA LEU A 9 20.89 -0.59 51.63
C LEU A 9 20.40 -1.44 50.45
N LEU A 10 19.24 -2.10 50.58
CA LEU A 10 18.62 -2.91 49.51
C LEU A 10 17.28 -2.35 48.99
N THR A 11 16.89 -1.12 49.38
CA THR A 11 15.61 -0.49 48.99
C THR A 11 15.75 0.84 48.24
N CYS A 12 16.93 1.15 47.70
CA CYS A 12 17.14 2.33 46.84
C CYS A 12 17.81 2.01 45.48
N ILE A 13 17.71 0.77 45.01
CA ILE A 13 18.05 0.41 43.62
C ILE A 13 16.87 -0.36 43.03
N THR A 14 15.77 0.35 42.79
CA THR A 14 14.75 -0.04 41.82
C THR A 14 14.09 1.23 41.27
N TYR A 15 13.85 1.21 39.96
CA TYR A 15 13.22 2.25 39.12
C TYR A 15 14.13 3.35 38.54
N ILE A 16 15.16 2.92 37.80
CA ILE A 16 15.35 3.43 36.42
C ILE A 16 15.55 2.21 35.52
N VAL A 17 14.52 1.39 35.37
CA VAL A 17 14.35 0.63 34.14
C VAL A 17 13.57 1.57 33.24
N ASN A 18 14.25 2.25 32.33
CA ASN A 18 13.58 2.83 31.17
C ASN A 18 13.01 1.63 30.40
N ALA A 19 11.75 1.30 30.64
CA ALA A 19 11.00 0.50 29.71
C ALA A 19 10.98 1.29 28.40
N GLN A 20 11.73 0.81 27.41
CA GLN A 20 11.40 1.08 26.02
C GLN A 20 10.02 0.44 25.84
N SER A 21 8.96 1.23 25.96
CA SER A 21 7.67 0.78 25.47
C SER A 21 7.77 0.79 23.95
N ALA A 22 8.25 -0.32 23.38
CA ALA A 22 7.55 -0.85 22.24
C ALA A 22 6.10 -0.94 22.72
N ASP A 23 5.28 0.04 22.32
CA ASP A 23 3.86 0.06 22.70
C ASP A 23 3.28 -1.34 22.50
N TYR A 24 2.41 -1.73 23.42
CA TYR A 24 1.77 -3.05 23.54
C TYR A 24 0.87 -3.41 22.34
N ASP A 25 1.21 -2.96 21.14
CA ASP A 25 0.64 -3.41 19.89
C ASP A 25 1.37 -4.68 19.42
N VAL A 26 0.81 -5.82 19.84
CA VAL A 26 1.28 -7.18 19.50
C VAL A 26 0.60 -7.69 18.23
N THR A 27 -0.02 -6.81 17.44
CA THR A 27 -0.45 -7.18 16.09
C THR A 27 0.77 -7.57 15.26
N ALA A 28 0.67 -8.69 14.53
CA ALA A 28 1.80 -9.21 13.77
C ALA A 28 2.32 -8.11 12.81
N PRO A 29 3.62 -7.75 12.83
CA PRO A 29 4.17 -6.66 12.02
C PRO A 29 3.82 -6.72 10.53
N SER A 30 3.72 -7.93 9.95
CA SER A 30 3.27 -8.09 8.55
C SER A 30 1.84 -7.59 8.32
N VAL A 31 0.95 -7.75 9.30
CA VAL A 31 -0.45 -7.32 9.21
C VAL A 31 -0.58 -5.82 9.47
N SER A 32 0.15 -5.26 10.44
CA SER A 32 0.13 -3.81 10.68
C SER A 32 0.69 -3.01 9.50
N SER A 33 1.64 -3.57 8.75
CA SER A 33 2.18 -2.97 7.52
C SER A 33 1.12 -2.75 6.42
N LEU A 34 0.00 -3.49 6.44
CA LEU A 34 -1.10 -3.37 5.48
C LEU A 34 -1.86 -2.05 5.62
N ALA A 35 -1.90 -1.46 6.83
CA ALA A 35 -2.58 -0.20 7.06
C ALA A 35 -2.04 0.90 6.14
N SER A 36 -0.71 1.01 6.00
CA SER A 36 -0.07 1.99 5.11
C SER A 36 -0.56 1.92 3.66
N TYR A 37 -0.75 0.72 3.11
CA TYR A 37 -1.25 0.53 1.72
C TYR A 37 -2.71 0.97 1.54
N ILE A 38 -3.46 1.11 2.62
CA ILE A 38 -4.89 1.47 2.61
C ILE A 38 -5.04 2.97 2.83
N ASN A 39 -4.25 3.49 3.75
CA ASN A 39 -4.33 4.86 4.21
C ASN A 39 -3.54 5.82 3.32
N SER A 40 -2.45 5.35 2.73
CA SER A 40 -1.65 6.05 1.73
C SER A 40 -1.35 5.13 0.53
N PRO A 41 -2.37 4.71 -0.24
CA PRO A 41 -2.19 3.72 -1.30
C PRO A 41 -1.20 4.17 -2.38
N SER A 42 -0.62 3.20 -3.10
CA SER A 42 0.24 3.43 -4.28
C SER A 42 -0.57 4.11 -5.40
N LYS A 43 -0.51 5.44 -5.43
CA LYS A 43 -1.21 6.30 -6.39
C LYS A 43 -0.37 7.53 -6.70
N ASN A 44 -0.47 8.01 -7.95
CA ASN A 44 0.18 9.27 -8.34
C ASN A 44 -0.24 10.44 -7.45
N ALA A 45 -1.52 10.49 -7.04
CA ALA A 45 -2.09 11.53 -6.18
C ALA A 45 -1.53 11.56 -4.75
N THR A 46 -1.10 10.42 -4.19
CA THR A 46 -0.47 10.34 -2.86
C THR A 46 1.05 10.48 -2.93
N GLY A 47 1.62 10.39 -4.15
CA GLY A 47 3.07 10.39 -4.35
C GLY A 47 3.74 9.08 -3.97
N ILE A 48 2.99 8.03 -3.64
CA ILE A 48 3.54 6.71 -3.32
C ILE A 48 3.66 5.87 -4.61
N PRO A 49 4.87 5.40 -4.96
CA PRO A 49 5.08 4.56 -6.13
C PRO A 49 4.65 3.11 -5.86
N ASP A 50 4.31 2.39 -6.94
CA ASP A 50 4.05 0.96 -6.90
C ASP A 50 5.36 0.19 -7.11
N ILE A 51 5.87 -0.46 -6.07
CA ILE A 51 7.18 -1.15 -6.08
C ILE A 51 6.97 -2.61 -5.68
N ASP A 52 6.79 -3.45 -6.68
CA ASP A 52 6.49 -4.88 -6.52
C ASP A 52 7.55 -5.78 -7.17
N ILE A 53 7.84 -6.90 -6.49
CA ILE A 53 8.63 -8.02 -7.02
C ILE A 53 7.70 -9.24 -7.08
N PRO A 54 7.10 -9.55 -8.25
CA PRO A 54 6.34 -10.79 -8.41
C PRO A 54 7.28 -12.00 -8.29
N LEU A 55 6.86 -13.03 -7.55
CA LEU A 55 7.64 -14.24 -7.36
C LEU A 55 7.01 -15.40 -8.13
N THR A 56 5.87 -15.92 -7.66
CA THR A 56 5.26 -17.13 -8.22
C THR A 56 3.74 -17.01 -8.30
N SER A 57 3.11 -17.92 -9.03
CA SER A 57 1.65 -18.01 -9.06
C SER A 57 1.15 -19.45 -9.10
N LEU A 58 0.09 -19.74 -8.35
CA LEU A 58 -0.57 -21.05 -8.32
C LEU A 58 -2.00 -20.92 -8.86
N PRO A 59 -2.34 -21.59 -9.98
CA PRO A 59 -3.71 -21.60 -10.53
C PRO A 59 -4.72 -22.30 -9.61
N SER A 60 -6.00 -22.06 -9.87
CA SER A 60 -7.10 -22.74 -9.20
C SER A 60 -8.27 -23.03 -10.15
N HIS A 61 -9.21 -23.88 -9.72
CA HIS A 61 -10.47 -24.11 -10.46
C HIS A 61 -11.43 -22.92 -10.41
N LEU A 62 -11.15 -21.91 -9.58
CA LEU A 62 -11.91 -20.68 -9.53
C LEU A 62 -11.45 -19.78 -10.67
N LYS A 63 -12.28 -19.64 -11.73
CA LYS A 63 -11.93 -18.97 -13.02
C LYS A 63 -11.35 -17.55 -12.88
N LYS A 64 -11.59 -16.86 -11.76
CA LYS A 64 -11.14 -15.49 -11.50
C LYS A 64 -10.06 -15.38 -10.41
N ILE A 65 -9.64 -16.49 -9.81
CA ILE A 65 -8.65 -16.49 -8.73
C ILE A 65 -7.40 -17.27 -9.16
N ASN A 66 -6.30 -16.54 -9.25
CA ASN A 66 -4.94 -17.08 -9.29
C ASN A 66 -4.22 -16.64 -8.01
N ILE A 67 -3.52 -17.54 -7.34
CA ILE A 67 -2.77 -17.21 -6.11
C ILE A 67 -1.43 -16.64 -6.54
N ASN A 68 -1.36 -15.32 -6.72
CA ASN A 68 -0.14 -14.62 -7.09
C ASN A 68 0.62 -14.20 -5.83
N ILE A 69 1.85 -14.67 -5.67
CA ILE A 69 2.72 -14.33 -4.53
C ILE A 69 3.81 -13.38 -5.01
N GLY A 70 4.02 -12.30 -4.26
CA GLY A 70 5.02 -11.29 -4.56
C GLY A 70 5.41 -10.52 -3.31
N LEU A 71 6.43 -9.69 -3.42
CA LEU A 71 6.81 -8.73 -2.38
C LEU A 71 6.40 -7.33 -2.83
N SER A 72 5.85 -6.54 -1.92
CA SER A 72 5.52 -5.13 -2.16
C SER A 72 6.27 -4.25 -1.18
N TYR A 73 6.74 -3.10 -1.63
CA TYR A 73 7.47 -2.12 -0.80
C TYR A 73 6.66 -0.85 -0.61
N HIS A 74 6.53 -0.41 0.64
CA HIS A 74 5.89 0.86 0.99
C HIS A 74 6.83 1.75 1.81
N PRO A 75 7.14 2.99 1.37
CA PRO A 75 8.13 3.84 2.03
C PRO A 75 7.70 4.23 3.46
N ASN A 76 6.40 4.45 3.72
CA ASN A 76 5.92 4.75 5.08
C ASN A 76 6.05 3.56 6.07
N ASN A 77 6.36 2.34 5.60
CA ASN A 77 6.68 1.21 6.46
C ASN A 77 8.17 1.18 6.88
N THR A 78 8.92 2.26 6.62
CA THR A 78 10.33 2.43 7.05
C THR A 78 10.54 3.47 8.14
N LEU A 79 9.48 4.15 8.57
CA LEU A 79 9.54 5.21 9.57
C LEU A 79 10.11 4.69 10.91
N ALA A 80 10.49 5.59 11.82
CA ALA A 80 11.03 5.22 13.13
C ALA A 80 10.11 4.21 13.87
N ASP A 81 8.81 4.52 13.86
CA ASP A 81 7.64 3.71 14.28
C ASP A 81 7.59 2.27 13.73
N SER A 82 8.11 2.16 12.51
CA SER A 82 8.11 1.02 11.61
C SER A 82 8.67 -0.27 12.20
N LYS A 83 7.88 -1.29 12.59
CA LYS A 83 8.46 -2.64 12.77
C LYS A 83 8.81 -3.26 11.41
N ALA A 84 9.98 -3.88 11.29
CA ALA A 84 10.32 -4.67 10.11
C ALA A 84 9.48 -5.94 10.09
N SER A 85 8.90 -6.28 8.93
CA SER A 85 8.11 -7.49 8.74
C SER A 85 8.99 -8.75 8.79
N ASP A 86 8.33 -9.89 8.58
CA ASP A 86 8.97 -11.19 8.35
C ASP A 86 9.84 -11.23 7.09
N VAL A 87 9.63 -10.31 6.15
CA VAL A 87 10.47 -10.13 4.95
C VAL A 87 11.59 -9.12 5.20
N GLY A 88 11.27 -7.98 5.82
CA GLY A 88 12.20 -6.90 6.10
C GLY A 88 11.56 -5.51 6.13
N LEU A 89 12.33 -4.49 6.50
CA LEU A 89 11.89 -3.11 6.62
C LEU A 89 11.29 -2.59 5.30
N GLY A 90 10.07 -2.07 5.36
CA GLY A 90 9.34 -1.55 4.21
C GLY A 90 8.70 -2.61 3.29
N TRP A 91 9.10 -3.88 3.39
CA TRP A 91 8.63 -4.96 2.52
C TRP A 91 7.50 -5.76 3.17
N THR A 92 6.51 -6.15 2.37
CA THR A 92 5.39 -7.00 2.79
C THR A 92 5.20 -8.13 1.79
N LEU A 93 4.94 -9.35 2.27
CA LEU A 93 4.56 -10.47 1.42
C LEU A 93 3.09 -10.30 0.97
N PHE A 94 2.90 -10.11 -0.32
CA PHE A 94 1.58 -9.93 -0.95
C PHE A 94 1.07 -11.25 -1.54
N GLY A 95 -0.26 -11.37 -1.63
CA GLY A 95 -0.95 -12.59 -2.07
C GLY A 95 -1.23 -13.61 -0.97
N THR A 96 -0.47 -13.58 0.11
CA THR A 96 -0.68 -14.42 1.30
C THR A 96 -1.50 -13.74 2.39
N SER A 97 -1.53 -12.42 2.38
CA SER A 97 -2.09 -11.59 3.45
C SER A 97 -3.62 -11.45 3.33
N ASN A 98 -4.31 -12.57 3.08
CA ASN A 98 -5.78 -12.60 2.98
C ASN A 98 -6.38 -12.61 4.38
N THR A 99 -6.73 -11.43 4.89
CA THR A 99 -7.08 -11.22 6.29
C THR A 99 -8.22 -10.23 6.46
N ILE A 100 -8.92 -10.35 7.58
CA ILE A 100 -9.73 -9.28 8.15
C ILE A 100 -9.00 -8.75 9.38
N TYR A 101 -8.44 -7.55 9.29
CA TYR A 101 -7.67 -6.91 10.34
C TYR A 101 -8.53 -5.89 11.09
N ARG A 102 -8.52 -5.93 12.43
CA ARG A 102 -9.16 -4.93 13.28
C ARG A 102 -8.16 -3.84 13.61
N GLU A 103 -8.49 -2.60 13.24
CA GLU A 103 -7.61 -1.47 13.46
C GLU A 103 -7.43 -1.14 14.95
N ASN A 104 -6.21 -0.77 15.32
CA ASN A 104 -5.84 -0.29 16.65
C ASN A 104 -5.13 1.06 16.50
N ASN A 105 -5.54 2.04 17.30
CA ASN A 105 -4.94 3.38 17.31
C ASN A 105 -4.26 3.62 18.65
N TYR A 106 -2.93 3.49 18.70
CA TYR A 106 -2.11 3.77 19.89
C TYR A 106 -2.59 3.02 21.14
N GLY A 107 -2.89 1.72 20.99
CA GLY A 107 -3.42 0.88 22.08
C GLY A 107 -4.93 1.00 22.34
N THR A 108 -5.63 1.90 21.64
CA THR A 108 -7.09 1.97 21.67
C THR A 108 -7.72 1.19 20.52
N LEU A 109 -8.40 0.11 20.89
CA LEU A 109 -9.08 -0.76 19.95
C LEU A 109 -10.23 -0.04 19.24
N ASN A 110 -10.22 0.00 17.92
CA ASN A 110 -11.33 0.53 17.14
C ASN A 110 -12.28 -0.60 16.68
N ASN A 111 -13.45 -0.23 16.17
CA ASN A 111 -14.46 -1.17 15.64
C ASN A 111 -14.48 -1.18 14.09
N ASN A 112 -13.43 -0.66 13.46
CA ASN A 112 -13.21 -0.72 12.04
C ASN A 112 -12.35 -1.95 11.70
N TYR A 113 -12.77 -2.64 10.66
CA TYR A 113 -12.17 -3.83 10.15
C TYR A 113 -11.78 -3.60 8.70
N ILE A 114 -10.53 -3.89 8.39
CA ILE A 114 -9.94 -3.87 7.06
C ILE A 114 -10.04 -5.27 6.47
N ILE A 115 -10.54 -5.37 5.24
CA ILE A 115 -10.51 -6.61 4.44
C ILE A 115 -9.34 -6.49 3.47
N ASN A 116 -8.47 -7.49 3.43
CA ASN A 116 -7.57 -7.74 2.32
C ASN A 116 -7.86 -9.14 1.75
N LEU A 117 -8.22 -9.21 0.47
CA LEU A 117 -8.65 -10.46 -0.16
C LEU A 117 -8.25 -10.50 -1.64
N PHE A 118 -7.20 -11.25 -1.96
CA PHE A 118 -6.65 -11.41 -3.32
C PHE A 118 -6.47 -10.08 -4.06
N GLY A 119 -5.96 -9.06 -3.36
CA GLY A 119 -5.76 -7.71 -3.88
C GLY A 119 -6.99 -6.80 -3.84
N LYS A 120 -8.14 -7.31 -3.41
CA LYS A 120 -9.30 -6.46 -3.06
C LYS A 120 -9.12 -5.94 -1.63
N VAL A 121 -9.27 -4.63 -1.47
CA VAL A 121 -9.29 -3.95 -0.17
C VAL A 121 -10.71 -3.49 0.12
N GLY A 122 -11.21 -3.84 1.30
CA GLY A 122 -12.47 -3.34 1.84
C GLY A 122 -12.25 -2.77 3.24
N LYS A 123 -13.23 -2.02 3.75
CA LYS A 123 -13.24 -1.57 5.15
C LYS A 123 -14.68 -1.52 5.64
N PHE A 124 -14.95 -2.03 6.83
CA PHE A 124 -16.28 -2.02 7.44
C PHE A 124 -16.20 -1.75 8.94
N TYR A 125 -17.23 -1.14 9.49
CA TYR A 125 -17.45 -1.01 10.91
C TYR A 125 -18.23 -2.22 11.42
N PHE A 126 -17.83 -2.78 12.55
CA PHE A 126 -18.53 -3.85 13.22
C PHE A 126 -18.40 -3.76 14.73
N SER A 127 -19.54 -3.77 15.44
CA SER A 127 -19.54 -3.79 16.91
C SER A 127 -20.79 -4.48 17.46
N LYS A 128 -20.67 -5.13 18.62
CA LYS A 128 -21.81 -5.63 19.39
C LYS A 128 -22.27 -4.57 20.40
N LYS A 129 -23.55 -4.22 20.36
CA LYS A 129 -24.17 -3.26 21.30
C LYS A 129 -24.45 -3.93 22.65
N THR A 130 -24.67 -3.09 23.67
CA THR A 130 -25.03 -3.52 25.04
C THR A 130 -26.33 -4.33 25.11
N ASP A 131 -27.24 -4.14 24.15
CA ASP A 131 -28.49 -4.91 24.03
C ASP A 131 -28.32 -6.27 23.33
N GLY A 132 -27.10 -6.62 22.94
CA GLY A 132 -26.75 -7.86 22.23
C GLY A 132 -26.90 -7.79 20.71
N THR A 133 -27.43 -6.70 20.15
CA THR A 133 -27.55 -6.52 18.70
C THR A 133 -26.22 -6.13 18.05
N HIS A 134 -26.02 -6.52 16.78
CA HIS A 134 -24.82 -6.17 16.03
C HIS A 134 -25.05 -4.94 15.16
N GLN A 135 -24.09 -4.02 15.16
CA GLN A 135 -24.02 -2.91 14.22
C GLN A 135 -22.98 -3.23 13.15
N TYR A 136 -23.35 -3.09 11.89
CA TYR A 136 -22.48 -3.30 10.74
C TYR A 136 -22.72 -2.19 9.71
N ALA A 137 -21.65 -1.62 9.17
CA ALA A 137 -21.70 -0.65 8.07
C ALA A 137 -20.44 -0.74 7.22
N LYS A 138 -20.57 -0.65 5.88
CA LYS A 138 -19.39 -0.54 5.01
C LYS A 138 -18.80 0.87 5.10
N ILE A 139 -17.49 0.95 5.29
CA ILE A 139 -16.70 2.18 5.27
C ILE A 139 -16.13 2.40 3.86
N ILE A 140 -15.73 1.34 3.16
CA ILE A 140 -15.43 1.38 1.73
C ILE A 140 -16.53 0.59 1.02
N GLU A 141 -17.20 1.23 0.06
CA GLU A 141 -18.24 0.58 -0.72
C GLU A 141 -17.63 -0.31 -1.81
N ASP A 142 -18.07 -1.57 -1.84
CA ASP A 142 -17.62 -2.59 -2.79
C ASP A 142 -18.74 -3.63 -3.04
N GLN A 143 -18.49 -4.60 -3.92
CA GLN A 143 -19.41 -5.70 -4.25
C GLN A 143 -19.33 -6.90 -3.28
N LEU A 144 -18.46 -6.85 -2.25
CA LEU A 144 -18.28 -7.97 -1.32
C LEU A 144 -19.46 -8.07 -0.35
N LYS A 145 -19.88 -9.28 -0.02
CA LYS A 145 -20.88 -9.51 1.03
C LYS A 145 -20.21 -10.10 2.25
N VAL A 146 -20.21 -9.35 3.36
CA VAL A 146 -19.67 -9.81 4.65
C VAL A 146 -20.79 -10.45 5.47
N THR A 147 -20.52 -11.62 6.01
CA THR A 147 -21.37 -12.33 6.98
C THR A 147 -20.51 -12.78 8.14
N PHE A 148 -21.11 -12.97 9.31
CA PHE A 148 -20.38 -13.32 10.53
C PHE A 148 -21.21 -14.28 11.40
N GLU A 149 -20.50 -15.08 12.19
CA GLU A 149 -21.05 -16.01 13.18
C GLU A 149 -20.28 -15.82 14.49
N GLU A 150 -21.00 -15.64 15.61
CA GLU A 150 -20.37 -15.55 16.93
C GLU A 150 -20.16 -16.96 17.48
N ILE A 151 -18.90 -17.35 17.69
CA ILE A 151 -18.52 -18.71 18.14
C ILE A 151 -18.27 -18.78 19.65
N SER A 152 -17.97 -17.65 20.27
CA SER A 152 -17.76 -17.44 21.71
C SER A 152 -18.00 -15.95 21.99
N PRO A 153 -18.29 -15.50 23.23
CA PRO A 153 -18.56 -14.09 23.50
C PRO A 153 -17.48 -13.16 22.93
N GLU A 154 -17.87 -12.27 22.02
CA GLU A 154 -16.99 -11.32 21.31
C GLU A 154 -15.94 -11.97 20.36
N ILE A 155 -16.07 -13.26 20.05
CA ILE A 155 -15.23 -13.98 19.08
C ILE A 155 -16.07 -14.45 17.89
N TYR A 156 -15.60 -14.15 16.68
CA TYR A 156 -16.38 -14.32 15.46
C TYR A 156 -15.63 -15.17 14.42
N HIS A 157 -16.38 -15.89 13.60
CA HIS A 157 -15.92 -16.31 12.27
C HIS A 157 -16.57 -15.39 11.24
N PHE A 158 -15.76 -14.92 10.29
CA PHE A 158 -16.26 -14.14 9.17
C PHE A 158 -16.31 -14.99 7.90
N LYS A 159 -17.30 -14.72 7.07
CA LYS A 159 -17.40 -15.26 5.72
C LYS A 159 -17.68 -14.13 4.75
N ILE A 160 -16.82 -14.00 3.74
CA ILE A 160 -16.98 -13.07 2.64
C ILE A 160 -17.51 -13.82 1.41
N ILE A 161 -18.44 -13.23 0.67
CA ILE A 161 -18.88 -13.73 -0.63
C ILE A 161 -18.55 -12.67 -1.68
N ASP A 162 -17.80 -13.05 -2.72
CA ASP A 162 -17.47 -12.12 -3.82
C ASP A 162 -18.54 -12.12 -4.92
N GLU A 163 -18.38 -11.22 -5.88
CA GLU A 163 -19.33 -11.02 -6.99
C GLU A 163 -19.49 -12.20 -7.95
N ASN A 164 -18.68 -13.26 -7.80
CA ASN A 164 -18.75 -14.52 -8.53
C ASN A 164 -19.40 -15.64 -7.70
N GLY A 165 -19.86 -15.34 -6.49
CA GLY A 165 -20.45 -16.31 -5.56
C GLY A 165 -19.43 -17.18 -4.80
N TYR A 166 -18.13 -16.88 -4.90
CA TYR A 166 -17.09 -17.61 -4.17
C TYR A 166 -17.13 -17.21 -2.70
N LYS A 167 -16.94 -18.19 -1.81
CA LYS A 167 -17.07 -18.03 -0.36
C LYS A 167 -15.72 -18.16 0.30
N TYR A 168 -15.33 -17.16 1.07
CA TYR A 168 -14.04 -17.04 1.73
C TYR A 168 -14.26 -17.11 3.24
N TYR A 169 -13.64 -18.08 3.91
CA TYR A 169 -13.88 -18.35 5.32
C TYR A 169 -12.69 -17.88 6.17
N PHE A 170 -12.95 -17.08 7.20
CA PHE A 170 -11.94 -16.53 8.10
C PHE A 170 -12.18 -17.08 9.50
N GLU A 171 -11.61 -18.25 9.74
CA GLU A 171 -11.89 -19.08 10.93
C GLU A 171 -10.65 -19.22 11.84
N THR A 172 -9.46 -18.88 11.34
CA THR A 172 -8.24 -18.89 12.15
C THR A 172 -7.98 -17.48 12.67
N LEU A 173 -7.74 -17.36 13.98
CA LEU A 173 -7.68 -16.09 14.70
C LEU A 173 -6.33 -15.94 15.39
N ASP A 174 -5.79 -14.72 15.37
CA ASP A 174 -4.75 -14.34 16.32
C ASP A 174 -5.36 -13.96 17.69
N GLN A 175 -4.49 -13.73 18.66
CA GLN A 175 -4.88 -13.19 19.94
C GLN A 175 -3.83 -12.20 20.43
N SER A 176 -4.29 -10.99 20.73
CA SER A 176 -3.52 -9.90 21.30
C SER A 176 -4.20 -9.40 22.57
N ASN A 177 -3.53 -8.54 23.32
CA ASN A 177 -4.07 -7.91 24.52
C ASN A 177 -3.92 -6.39 24.40
N TYR A 178 -4.89 -5.65 24.91
CA TYR A 178 -4.82 -4.19 24.97
C TYR A 178 -5.05 -3.73 26.42
N LEU A 179 -4.44 -2.59 26.79
CA LEU A 179 -4.61 -2.01 28.11
C LEU A 179 -5.98 -1.33 28.21
N TYR A 180 -6.89 -1.92 28.98
CA TYR A 180 -8.23 -1.38 29.18
C TYR A 180 -8.26 -0.47 30.42
N HIS A 181 -8.78 0.74 30.24
CA HIS A 181 -8.91 1.77 31.28
C HIS A 181 -10.37 1.95 31.72
N PRO A 182 -10.89 1.14 32.65
CA PRO A 182 -12.22 1.33 33.20
C PRO A 182 -12.30 2.60 34.08
N GLN A 183 -13.46 3.26 34.09
CA GLN A 183 -13.70 4.51 34.84
C GLN A 183 -13.40 4.41 36.36
N ASN A 184 -13.52 3.23 36.97
CA ASN A 184 -13.46 3.04 38.43
C ASN A 184 -12.50 1.93 38.90
N PHE A 185 -11.64 1.38 38.03
CA PHE A 185 -10.70 0.31 38.39
C PHE A 185 -9.30 0.57 37.81
N SER A 186 -8.29 -0.10 38.36
CA SER A 186 -6.93 -0.05 37.79
C SER A 186 -6.94 -0.60 36.35
N PRO A 187 -6.10 -0.06 35.46
CA PRO A 187 -5.95 -0.58 34.11
C PRO A 187 -5.56 -2.06 34.13
N TYR A 188 -6.14 -2.85 33.23
CA TYR A 188 -5.82 -4.27 33.09
C TYR A 188 -5.83 -4.66 31.61
N ASN A 189 -5.08 -5.71 31.27
CA ASN A 189 -5.03 -6.22 29.91
C ASN A 189 -6.30 -7.00 29.59
N LYS A 190 -6.97 -6.65 28.48
CA LYS A 190 -8.12 -7.39 27.95
C LYS A 190 -7.73 -8.06 26.64
N PRO A 191 -8.01 -9.37 26.46
CA PRO A 191 -7.74 -10.06 25.20
C PRO A 191 -8.67 -9.57 24.09
N TYR A 192 -8.17 -9.58 22.87
CA TYR A 192 -8.93 -9.32 21.65
C TYR A 192 -8.33 -10.04 20.44
N THR A 193 -9.14 -10.25 19.41
CA THR A 193 -8.67 -10.71 18.10
C THR A 193 -8.32 -9.50 17.23
N SER A 194 -7.04 -9.39 16.84
CA SER A 194 -6.54 -8.35 15.94
C SER A 194 -6.73 -8.71 14.48
N CYS A 195 -6.73 -9.99 14.14
CA CYS A 195 -6.73 -10.44 12.77
C CYS A 195 -7.39 -11.82 12.62
N TYR A 196 -8.26 -11.92 11.62
CA TYR A 196 -8.91 -13.15 11.17
C TYR A 196 -8.28 -13.56 9.84
N TYR A 197 -7.81 -14.79 9.74
CA TYR A 197 -7.04 -15.30 8.62
C TYR A 197 -7.89 -16.23 7.76
N LEU A 198 -7.78 -16.08 6.44
CA LEU A 198 -8.48 -16.93 5.46
C LEU A 198 -8.06 -18.39 5.65
N THR A 199 -8.99 -19.31 5.86
CA THR A 199 -8.73 -20.75 6.04
C THR A 199 -9.02 -21.55 4.79
N LYS A 200 -10.10 -21.20 4.08
CA LYS A 200 -10.50 -21.88 2.85
C LYS A 200 -11.31 -20.99 1.92
N VAL A 201 -11.32 -21.38 0.64
CA VAL A 201 -12.21 -20.80 -0.38
C VAL A 201 -13.04 -21.90 -1.02
N GLU A 202 -14.35 -21.71 -1.03
CA GLU A 202 -15.29 -22.58 -1.72
C GLU A 202 -15.79 -21.91 -3.00
N ASN A 203 -16.07 -22.73 -4.00
CA ASN A 203 -16.77 -22.27 -5.19
C ASN A 203 -18.26 -21.97 -4.88
N GLU A 204 -18.99 -21.52 -5.89
CA GLU A 204 -20.40 -21.17 -5.76
C GLU A 204 -21.28 -22.35 -5.30
N LYS A 205 -20.87 -23.60 -5.60
CA LYS A 205 -21.53 -24.85 -5.19
C LYS A 205 -21.18 -25.31 -3.77
N GLY A 206 -20.22 -24.67 -3.09
CA GLY A 206 -19.75 -25.06 -1.75
C GLY A 206 -18.65 -26.11 -1.74
N ASN A 207 -18.03 -26.42 -2.89
CA ASN A 207 -16.87 -27.31 -2.93
C ASN A 207 -15.61 -26.53 -2.55
N GLU A 208 -14.81 -27.08 -1.64
CA GLU A 208 -13.51 -26.52 -1.25
C GLU A 208 -12.51 -26.57 -2.41
N MET A 209 -11.96 -25.40 -2.77
CA MET A 209 -11.01 -25.23 -3.87
C MET A 209 -9.62 -24.85 -3.39
N LEU A 210 -9.54 -24.02 -2.34
CA LEU A 210 -8.31 -23.54 -1.75
C LEU A 210 -8.30 -23.76 -0.25
N THR A 211 -7.15 -24.11 0.30
CA THR A 211 -6.95 -24.30 1.75
C THR A 211 -5.67 -23.57 2.18
N PHE A 212 -5.69 -22.98 3.37
CA PHE A 212 -4.61 -22.16 3.93
C PHE A 212 -4.23 -22.71 5.30
N GLU A 213 -2.97 -23.07 5.46
CA GLU A 213 -2.41 -23.52 6.74
C GLU A 213 -1.52 -22.44 7.33
N TYR A 214 -1.52 -22.29 8.65
CA TYR A 214 -0.75 -21.28 9.36
C TYR A 214 0.21 -21.90 10.39
N LEU A 215 1.34 -21.24 10.60
CA LEU A 215 2.22 -21.44 11.74
C LEU A 215 1.85 -20.43 12.82
N ALA A 216 1.78 -20.88 14.07
CA ALA A 216 1.50 -20.02 15.21
C ALA A 216 2.77 -19.79 16.04
N ASP A 217 2.98 -18.54 16.47
CA ASP A 217 3.79 -18.23 17.65
C ASP A 217 2.84 -17.94 18.81
N GLU A 218 2.75 -18.88 19.75
CA GLU A 218 1.81 -18.88 20.87
C GLU A 218 2.58 -18.92 22.19
N TYR A 219 2.33 -17.94 23.07
CA TYR A 219 3.05 -17.81 24.34
C TYR A 219 2.23 -17.06 25.39
N THR A 220 2.67 -17.16 26.65
CA THR A 220 2.07 -16.44 27.78
C THR A 220 3.12 -15.58 28.46
N GLU A 221 2.77 -14.32 28.73
CA GLU A 221 3.61 -13.38 29.47
C GLU A 221 2.77 -12.71 30.56
N VAL A 222 3.19 -12.83 31.83
CA VAL A 222 2.51 -12.23 33.00
C VAL A 222 0.99 -12.52 33.01
N LEU A 223 0.60 -13.76 32.68
CA LEU A 223 -0.78 -14.27 32.57
C LEU A 223 -1.56 -13.89 31.29
N ASP A 224 -1.01 -13.02 30.45
CA ASP A 224 -1.61 -12.67 29.17
C ASP A 224 -1.19 -13.65 28.09
N HIS A 225 -2.16 -14.14 27.31
CA HIS A 225 -1.92 -15.09 26.24
C HIS A 225 -1.88 -14.35 24.89
N TYR A 226 -0.84 -14.63 24.12
CA TYR A 226 -0.58 -14.07 22.80
C TYR A 226 -0.48 -15.19 21.78
N LYS A 227 -1.02 -14.94 20.59
CA LYS A 227 -0.96 -15.85 19.46
C LYS A 227 -0.84 -15.04 18.19
N SER A 228 0.30 -15.12 17.50
CA SER A 228 0.48 -14.52 16.17
C SER A 228 0.63 -15.62 15.12
N LEU A 229 0.25 -15.32 13.86
CA LEU A 229 0.17 -16.33 12.80
C LEU A 229 0.93 -15.88 11.56
N LYS A 230 1.57 -16.86 10.88
CA LYS A 230 2.16 -16.71 9.55
C LYS A 230 1.63 -17.78 8.62
N ILE A 231 1.40 -17.42 7.36
CA ILE A 231 1.02 -18.41 6.36
C ILE A 231 2.12 -19.47 6.27
N LYS A 232 1.75 -20.74 6.29
CA LYS A 232 2.67 -21.88 6.15
C LYS A 232 2.58 -22.48 4.77
N LYS A 233 1.36 -22.62 4.28
CA LYS A 233 1.06 -23.37 3.06
C LYS A 233 -0.26 -22.92 2.47
N ILE A 234 -0.29 -22.77 1.16
CA ILE A 234 -1.51 -22.57 0.39
C ILE A 234 -1.65 -23.77 -0.54
N ILE A 235 -2.79 -24.44 -0.50
CA ILE A 235 -3.09 -25.61 -1.34
C ILE A 235 -4.17 -25.21 -2.33
N SER A 236 -3.91 -25.49 -3.61
CA SER A 236 -4.92 -25.40 -4.67
C SER A 236 -5.26 -26.80 -5.14
N LYS A 237 -6.53 -27.17 -4.98
CA LYS A 237 -7.03 -28.50 -5.30
C LYS A 237 -6.67 -28.89 -6.74
N ASP A 238 -6.04 -30.05 -6.91
CA ASP A 238 -5.55 -30.64 -8.16
C ASP A 238 -4.35 -29.93 -8.84
N PHE A 239 -3.96 -28.73 -8.40
CA PHE A 239 -2.85 -27.97 -9.00
C PHE A 239 -1.53 -28.11 -8.23
N GLY A 240 -1.58 -28.10 -6.90
CA GLY A 240 -0.38 -28.15 -6.07
C GLY A 240 -0.43 -27.23 -4.86
N SER A 241 0.75 -26.75 -4.44
CA SER A 241 0.85 -25.90 -3.24
C SER A 241 2.00 -24.91 -3.30
N ILE A 242 1.85 -23.82 -2.54
CA ILE A 242 2.95 -22.89 -2.22
C ILE A 242 3.28 -23.06 -0.74
N ASN A 243 4.52 -23.40 -0.43
CA ASN A 243 5.00 -23.56 0.94
C ASN A 243 5.87 -22.38 1.34
N PHE A 244 5.77 -22.00 2.62
CA PHE A 244 6.52 -20.91 3.23
C PHE A 244 7.29 -21.47 4.44
N SER A 245 8.61 -21.22 4.48
CA SER A 245 9.47 -21.64 5.58
C SER A 245 9.97 -20.42 6.35
N TYR A 246 9.86 -20.48 7.68
CA TYR A 246 10.28 -19.40 8.55
C TYR A 246 11.20 -19.90 9.66
N THR A 247 12.08 -19.01 10.09
CA THR A 247 12.78 -19.10 11.36
C THR A 247 12.05 -18.24 12.39
N LEU A 248 11.66 -18.82 13.52
CA LEU A 248 11.10 -18.10 14.67
C LEU A 248 12.20 -17.81 15.70
N ASP A 249 12.41 -16.54 16.05
CA ASP A 249 13.23 -16.12 17.19
C ASP A 249 12.35 -15.44 18.27
N PRO A 250 11.99 -16.16 19.34
CA PRO A 250 11.19 -15.63 20.45
C PRO A 250 11.79 -14.39 21.14
N ASN A 251 13.11 -14.19 21.06
CA ASN A 251 13.76 -13.04 21.68
C ASN A 251 13.45 -11.73 20.95
N GLU A 252 12.95 -11.81 19.72
CA GLU A 252 12.63 -10.63 18.90
C GLU A 252 11.23 -10.06 19.16
N ARG A 253 10.38 -10.72 19.95
CA ARG A 253 9.00 -10.29 20.26
C ARG A 253 8.89 -8.87 20.83
N LYS A 254 9.94 -8.39 21.50
CA LYS A 254 10.02 -7.04 22.09
C LYS A 254 10.89 -6.08 21.28
N THR A 255 11.27 -6.45 20.06
CA THR A 255 12.16 -5.67 19.20
C THR A 255 11.40 -5.06 18.02
N PHE A 256 12.08 -4.25 17.19
CA PHE A 256 11.54 -3.70 15.94
C PHE A 256 11.59 -4.68 14.76
N ARG A 257 11.64 -5.99 15.04
CA ARG A 257 11.72 -7.05 14.05
C ARG A 257 10.62 -8.07 14.34
N ASP A 258 9.95 -8.52 13.29
CA ASP A 258 9.03 -9.64 13.39
C ASP A 258 9.79 -10.88 13.90
N PRO A 259 9.29 -11.59 14.93
CA PRO A 259 9.88 -12.82 15.43
C PRO A 259 10.03 -13.90 14.37
N PHE A 260 9.15 -13.91 13.37
CA PHE A 260 9.32 -14.76 12.20
C PHE A 260 10.20 -14.05 11.18
N ARG A 261 11.10 -14.81 10.58
CA ARG A 261 11.84 -14.44 9.38
C ARG A 261 11.48 -15.41 8.26
N LEU A 262 10.98 -14.90 7.14
CA LEU A 262 10.71 -15.71 5.95
C LEU A 262 12.05 -16.09 5.29
N ASP A 263 12.37 -17.37 5.27
CA ASP A 263 13.62 -17.87 4.68
C ASP A 263 13.39 -18.36 3.24
N MET A 264 12.24 -18.97 2.96
CA MET A 264 11.98 -19.62 1.67
C MET A 264 10.50 -19.63 1.27
N ILE A 265 10.25 -19.48 -0.03
CA ILE A 265 8.96 -19.75 -0.69
C ILE A 265 9.19 -20.83 -1.74
N GLU A 266 8.34 -21.84 -1.78
CA GLU A 266 8.49 -23.00 -2.67
C GLU A 266 7.18 -23.32 -3.38
N LEU A 267 7.17 -23.32 -4.71
CA LEU A 267 6.06 -23.80 -5.53
C LEU A 267 6.23 -25.30 -5.78
N LYS A 268 5.21 -26.07 -5.42
CA LYS A 268 5.12 -27.51 -5.66
C LYS A 268 3.92 -27.88 -6.51
N ASP A 269 4.08 -28.89 -7.35
CA ASP A 269 2.98 -29.52 -8.06
C ASP A 269 2.08 -30.35 -7.13
N ASN A 270 1.02 -30.92 -7.68
CA ASN A 270 0.06 -31.77 -6.95
C ASN A 270 0.68 -33.07 -6.39
N ASN A 271 1.84 -33.49 -6.89
CA ASN A 271 2.57 -34.67 -6.42
C ASN A 271 3.64 -34.32 -5.37
N GLY A 272 3.83 -33.03 -5.07
CA GLY A 272 4.81 -32.53 -4.11
C GLY A 272 6.20 -32.30 -4.70
N ASN A 273 6.39 -32.37 -6.02
CA ASN A 273 7.67 -32.05 -6.66
C ASN A 273 7.88 -30.54 -6.69
N GLN A 274 9.11 -30.09 -6.42
CA GLN A 274 9.50 -28.68 -6.50
C GLN A 274 9.50 -28.21 -7.97
N ILE A 275 8.75 -27.15 -8.27
CA ILE A 275 8.75 -26.48 -9.59
C ILE A 275 9.72 -25.30 -9.58
N GLU A 276 9.65 -24.47 -8.54
CA GLU A 276 10.58 -23.38 -8.29
C GLU A 276 10.63 -23.05 -6.80
N LYS A 277 11.74 -22.43 -6.36
CA LYS A 277 11.87 -21.89 -5.01
C LYS A 277 12.62 -20.58 -4.97
N TYR A 278 12.29 -19.77 -3.98
CA TYR A 278 12.87 -18.46 -3.71
C TYR A 278 13.48 -18.49 -2.32
N ILE A 279 14.78 -18.18 -2.20
CA ILE A 279 15.47 -18.03 -0.93
C ILE A 279 15.63 -16.53 -0.66
N LEU A 280 15.17 -16.08 0.51
CA LEU A 280 15.26 -14.69 0.94
C LEU A 280 16.45 -14.54 1.89
N GLN A 281 17.35 -13.62 1.59
CA GLN A 281 18.52 -13.33 2.41
C GLN A 281 18.37 -11.94 3.01
N SER A 282 18.51 -11.86 4.33
CA SER A 282 18.36 -10.62 5.09
C SER A 282 19.53 -10.42 6.05
N SER A 283 19.74 -9.16 6.41
CA SER A 283 20.73 -8.72 7.40
C SER A 283 20.13 -7.75 8.40
N LEU A 284 20.84 -7.53 9.49
CA LEU A 284 20.48 -6.53 10.48
C LEU A 284 21.03 -5.16 10.06
N LEU A 285 20.21 -4.15 10.28
CA LEU A 285 20.48 -2.74 10.01
C LEU A 285 20.27 -1.97 11.31
N GLU A 286 21.29 -1.26 11.78
CA GLU A 286 21.16 -0.34 12.90
C GLU A 286 20.81 1.06 12.40
N LEU A 287 19.72 1.61 12.91
CA LEU A 287 19.21 2.92 12.56
C LEU A 287 19.16 3.80 13.80
N THR A 288 19.76 4.97 13.73
CA THR A 288 19.78 5.93 14.85
C THR A 288 18.76 7.02 14.61
N TYR A 289 17.82 7.16 15.55
CA TYR A 289 16.81 8.23 15.57
C TYR A 289 16.94 9.06 16.84
N PRO A 290 16.58 10.35 16.81
CA PRO A 290 16.40 11.10 18.05
C PRO A 290 15.27 10.46 18.86
N LYS A 291 15.47 10.34 20.18
CA LYS A 291 14.46 9.79 21.06
C LYS A 291 13.19 10.65 21.04
N LYS A 292 12.03 10.03 20.86
CA LYS A 292 10.72 10.69 21.02
C LYS A 292 10.48 10.96 22.51
N SER A 293 10.58 12.21 22.98
CA SER A 293 10.40 12.52 24.41
C SER A 293 9.18 13.39 24.68
N ASP A 294 8.43 13.03 25.73
CA ASP A 294 7.50 13.91 26.43
C ASP A 294 8.27 15.09 27.03
N PRO A 295 7.96 16.35 26.64
CA PRO A 295 8.68 17.54 27.10
C PRO A 295 8.52 17.85 28.61
N SER A 296 7.74 17.06 29.36
CA SER A 296 7.43 17.32 30.78
C SER A 296 8.46 16.80 31.80
N VAL A 297 9.45 16.01 31.39
CA VAL A 297 10.42 15.40 32.32
C VAL A 297 11.73 16.20 32.38
N ALA A 298 12.10 16.68 33.57
CA ALA A 298 13.32 17.46 33.79
C ALA A 298 14.60 16.61 33.67
N GLY A 299 15.60 17.08 32.92
CA GLY A 299 16.94 16.46 32.83
C GLY A 299 17.28 15.75 31.51
N HIS A 300 16.48 15.89 30.47
CA HIS A 300 16.75 15.26 29.17
C HIS A 300 17.71 16.07 28.30
N THR A 301 18.83 15.45 27.93
CA THR A 301 19.79 15.97 26.95
C THR A 301 19.57 15.31 25.59
N CYS A 302 19.88 16.05 24.54
CA CYS A 302 19.56 15.68 23.18
C CYS A 302 20.67 14.92 22.44
N GLY A 303 21.45 14.16 23.19
CA GLY A 303 22.25 13.04 22.68
C GLY A 303 21.54 11.68 22.86
N LEU A 304 20.34 11.67 23.45
CA LEU A 304 19.57 10.44 23.57
C LEU A 304 19.00 10.07 22.21
N VAL A 305 19.68 9.11 21.60
CA VAL A 305 19.25 8.46 20.38
C VAL A 305 18.68 7.09 20.71
N ASP A 306 17.63 6.73 20.00
CA ASP A 306 17.19 5.34 19.94
C ASP A 306 17.94 4.67 18.78
N VAL A 307 18.75 3.68 19.12
CA VAL A 307 19.38 2.78 18.13
C VAL A 307 18.42 1.62 17.91
N LEU A 308 17.75 1.64 16.76
CA LEU A 308 16.78 0.65 16.35
C LEU A 308 17.45 -0.34 15.40
N THR A 309 17.65 -1.57 15.85
CA THR A 309 18.10 -2.66 14.98
C THR A 309 16.91 -3.28 14.25
N LYS A 310 16.83 -3.07 12.94
CA LYS A 310 15.76 -3.58 12.06
C LYS A 310 16.31 -4.61 11.07
N ARG A 311 15.47 -5.53 10.60
CA ARG A 311 15.82 -6.50 9.55
C ARG A 311 15.64 -5.84 8.18
N ARG A 312 16.58 -6.01 7.25
CA ARG A 312 16.40 -5.60 5.85
C ARG A 312 16.57 -6.79 4.91
N LEU A 313 15.82 -6.79 3.81
CA LEU A 313 15.95 -7.79 2.74
C LEU A 313 17.08 -7.37 1.81
N ASP A 314 18.10 -8.21 1.62
CA ASP A 314 19.27 -7.91 0.76
C ASP A 314 19.20 -8.62 -0.60
N LYS A 315 18.74 -9.88 -0.63
CA LYS A 315 18.71 -10.68 -1.87
C LYS A 315 17.53 -11.64 -1.92
N ILE A 316 17.10 -11.91 -3.15
CA ILE A 316 16.16 -12.99 -3.49
C ILE A 316 16.85 -13.89 -4.51
N VAL A 317 16.99 -15.18 -4.20
CA VAL A 317 17.62 -16.17 -5.07
C VAL A 317 16.56 -17.14 -5.57
N LYS A 318 16.30 -17.14 -6.89
CA LYS A 318 15.31 -17.99 -7.56
C LYS A 318 15.97 -19.24 -8.14
N TYR A 319 15.43 -20.41 -7.85
CA TYR A 319 15.77 -21.69 -8.48
C TYR A 319 14.55 -22.25 -9.23
N GLY A 320 14.77 -22.88 -10.38
CA GLY A 320 13.77 -23.74 -11.03
C GLY A 320 13.77 -25.16 -10.44
N ARG A 321 13.57 -26.18 -11.29
CA ARG A 321 13.71 -27.60 -10.90
C ARG A 321 15.17 -28.02 -10.62
N GLY A 322 16.15 -27.28 -11.17
CA GLY A 322 17.58 -27.59 -11.07
C GLY A 322 18.34 -26.84 -9.97
N THR A 323 19.67 -26.85 -10.07
CA THR A 323 20.58 -26.16 -9.14
C THR A 323 21.00 -24.76 -9.60
N ASN A 324 20.75 -24.41 -10.87
CA ASN A 324 20.99 -23.07 -11.40
C ASN A 324 20.04 -22.05 -10.75
N TYR A 325 20.53 -20.83 -10.54
CA TYR A 325 19.75 -19.78 -9.91
C TYR A 325 19.96 -18.40 -10.53
N GLU A 326 18.94 -17.56 -10.36
CA GLU A 326 18.95 -16.14 -10.67
C GLU A 326 18.92 -15.33 -9.36
N THR A 327 19.54 -14.16 -9.32
CA THR A 327 19.59 -13.31 -8.11
C THR A 327 19.03 -11.92 -8.39
N THR A 328 18.13 -11.48 -7.52
CA THR A 328 17.70 -10.07 -7.41
C THR A 328 18.33 -9.48 -6.15
N GLU A 329 19.01 -8.33 -6.28
CA GLU A 329 19.66 -7.64 -5.17
C GLU A 329 18.87 -6.37 -4.80
N ILE A 330 18.65 -6.16 -3.51
CA ILE A 330 17.96 -5.00 -2.96
C ILE A 330 19.00 -4.15 -2.23
N LYS A 331 19.12 -2.87 -2.60
CA LYS A 331 20.10 -1.95 -2.04
C LYS A 331 19.44 -0.82 -1.29
N TYR A 332 20.09 -0.41 -0.22
CA TYR A 332 19.69 0.70 0.65
C TYR A 332 20.84 1.71 0.71
N PRO A 333 20.54 3.00 0.98
CA PRO A 333 21.58 3.99 1.16
C PRO A 333 22.52 3.60 2.32
N ALA A 334 23.78 4.05 2.23
CA ALA A 334 24.65 4.03 3.40
C ALA A 334 24.10 5.00 4.47
N PHE A 335 24.30 4.69 5.75
CA PHE A 335 23.77 5.48 6.87
C PHE A 335 24.15 6.98 6.80
N SER A 336 25.30 7.33 6.23
CA SER A 336 25.75 8.71 6.06
C SER A 336 25.10 9.47 4.89
N ASN A 337 24.43 8.77 3.98
CA ASN A 337 23.81 9.32 2.77
C ASN A 337 22.33 8.97 2.78
N ASN A 338 21.48 9.81 3.37
CA ASN A 338 20.02 9.58 3.32
C ASN A 338 19.53 9.53 1.85
N ASN A 339 18.39 8.89 1.61
CA ASN A 339 17.77 8.73 0.27
C ASN A 339 17.29 10.07 -0.35
N PHE A 340 17.66 11.20 0.24
CA PHE A 340 17.25 12.53 -0.17
C PHE A 340 18.39 13.23 -0.87
N ASP A 341 18.05 13.97 -1.93
CA ASP A 341 19.00 14.89 -2.57
C ASP A 341 19.33 16.10 -1.68
N VAL A 342 18.48 16.40 -0.68
CA VAL A 342 18.65 17.49 0.28
C VAL A 342 18.77 16.88 1.68
N THR A 343 19.91 17.08 2.34
CA THR A 343 20.19 16.52 3.68
C THR A 343 20.06 17.55 4.80
N ASP A 344 20.03 18.84 4.47
CA ASP A 344 20.11 19.94 5.44
C ASP A 344 18.74 20.40 5.94
N TYR A 345 17.73 19.52 5.92
CA TYR A 345 16.40 19.85 6.44
C TYR A 345 16.50 20.29 7.90
N TRP A 346 16.16 21.56 8.10
CA TRP A 346 16.17 22.24 9.38
C TRP A 346 17.51 22.11 10.14
N ALA A 347 18.64 22.26 9.44
CA ALA A 347 19.99 22.09 9.96
C ALA A 347 20.48 23.22 10.91
N GLU A 348 19.65 24.22 11.24
CA GLU A 348 20.07 25.49 11.87
C GLU A 348 20.59 25.38 13.33
N TYR A 349 20.68 24.18 13.92
CA TYR A 349 20.84 24.02 15.38
C TYR A 349 22.21 23.50 15.88
N SER A 350 23.17 23.11 15.03
CA SER A 350 24.32 22.31 15.49
C SER A 350 25.26 22.93 16.55
N ASN A 351 25.11 24.20 16.94
CA ASN A 351 26.08 24.92 17.78
C ASN A 351 25.47 25.85 18.87
N ILE A 352 24.39 25.46 19.58
CA ILE A 352 23.65 26.43 20.43
C ILE A 352 23.64 26.16 21.93
N ASP A 353 23.62 24.93 22.43
CA ASP A 353 23.68 24.62 23.89
C ASP A 353 24.00 23.12 24.13
N PRO A 354 25.15 22.77 24.76
CA PRO A 354 25.51 21.38 25.11
C PRO A 354 24.62 20.73 26.19
N LEU A 355 23.90 21.53 26.97
CA LEU A 355 22.97 21.13 28.04
C LEU A 355 21.50 21.09 27.56
N LYS A 356 21.11 21.81 26.49
CA LYS A 356 19.81 21.71 25.80
C LYS A 356 19.96 21.49 24.30
N VAL A 357 20.06 20.23 23.88
CA VAL A 357 20.61 19.88 22.56
C VAL A 357 19.56 19.65 21.43
N CYS A 358 18.24 19.83 21.63
CA CYS A 358 17.25 19.85 20.52
C CYS A 358 16.00 20.69 20.81
N PHE A 359 15.30 21.04 19.72
CA PHE A 359 13.92 21.51 19.75
C PHE A 359 12.95 20.44 20.25
N LYS A 360 11.85 20.93 20.85
CA LYS A 360 10.61 20.17 20.97
C LYS A 360 10.27 19.57 19.60
N ASN A 361 9.97 18.27 19.58
CA ASN A 361 9.65 17.51 18.37
C ASN A 361 10.80 17.34 17.33
N GLU A 362 12.08 17.32 17.74
CA GLU A 362 13.18 17.01 16.78
C GLU A 362 12.99 15.68 16.04
N SER A 363 12.30 14.70 16.64
CA SER A 363 11.89 13.46 15.97
C SER A 363 10.98 13.64 14.77
N GLU A 364 10.34 14.80 14.63
CA GLU A 364 9.49 15.16 13.47
C GLU A 364 10.30 15.80 12.34
N ASN A 365 11.63 15.98 12.50
CA ASN A 365 12.47 16.54 11.44
C ASN A 365 12.43 15.66 10.19
N PRO A 366 12.05 16.22 9.02
CA PRO A 366 11.96 15.50 7.77
C PRO A 366 13.23 14.74 7.40
N LYS A 367 14.43 15.20 7.80
CA LYS A 367 15.69 14.49 7.51
C LYS A 367 15.69 13.03 7.97
N TYR A 368 14.96 12.70 9.04
CA TYR A 368 14.87 11.34 9.58
C TYR A 368 13.89 10.45 8.81
N LEU A 369 13.00 11.01 7.98
CA LEU A 369 12.12 10.24 7.10
C LEU A 369 12.90 9.48 6.00
N GLY A 370 14.12 9.93 5.69
CA GLY A 370 14.97 9.35 4.64
C GLY A 370 15.77 8.12 5.03
N ILE A 371 15.74 7.74 6.32
CA ILE A 371 16.56 6.68 6.90
C ILE A 371 15.92 5.32 6.62
N GLY A 372 16.71 4.35 6.12
CA GLY A 372 16.25 2.98 5.89
C GLY A 372 15.40 2.78 4.62
N LEU A 373 15.28 3.81 3.78
CA LEU A 373 14.53 3.73 2.52
C LEU A 373 15.23 2.87 1.46
N LEU A 374 14.44 2.24 0.58
CA LEU A 374 14.92 1.52 -0.59
C LEU A 374 15.67 2.46 -1.55
N SER A 375 16.92 2.14 -1.89
CA SER A 375 17.69 2.90 -2.88
C SER A 375 17.52 2.34 -4.29
N SER A 376 17.68 1.03 -4.46
CA SER A 376 17.54 0.40 -5.78
C SER A 376 17.28 -1.10 -5.72
N ILE A 377 16.76 -1.65 -6.82
CA ILE A 377 16.59 -3.09 -7.05
C ILE A 377 17.38 -3.43 -8.31
N LYS A 378 18.30 -4.39 -8.22
CA LYS A 378 19.07 -4.93 -9.34
C LYS A 378 18.56 -6.33 -9.70
N PHE A 379 18.12 -6.48 -10.94
CA PHE A 379 17.52 -7.72 -11.46
C PHE A 379 18.58 -8.69 -12.02
N PRO A 380 18.22 -9.97 -12.26
CA PRO A 380 19.16 -11.00 -12.70
C PRO A 380 19.91 -10.70 -14.01
N ASN A 381 19.31 -9.91 -14.92
CA ASN A 381 19.95 -9.48 -16.16
C ASN A 381 20.96 -8.33 -16.00
N GLY A 382 21.16 -7.82 -14.78
CA GLY A 382 22.05 -6.70 -14.48
C GLY A 382 21.41 -5.31 -14.62
N SER A 383 20.15 -5.21 -15.06
CA SER A 383 19.40 -3.95 -15.00
C SER A 383 19.13 -3.56 -13.55
N GLU A 384 19.10 -2.25 -13.26
CA GLU A 384 18.88 -1.73 -11.91
C GLU A 384 17.90 -0.56 -11.95
N VAL A 385 16.92 -0.56 -11.04
CA VAL A 385 15.95 0.53 -10.89
C VAL A 385 16.24 1.23 -9.58
N LYS A 386 16.53 2.53 -9.65
CA LYS A 386 16.83 3.39 -8.51
C LYS A 386 15.64 4.29 -8.19
N TYR A 387 15.33 4.39 -6.91
CA TYR A 387 14.26 5.22 -6.37
C TYR A 387 14.87 6.36 -5.55
N THR A 388 14.38 7.57 -5.75
CA THR A 388 14.74 8.74 -4.94
C THR A 388 13.48 9.36 -4.39
N PHE A 389 13.39 9.44 -3.08
CA PHE A 389 12.24 9.98 -2.36
C PHE A 389 12.52 11.40 -1.86
N GLU A 390 11.47 12.10 -1.46
CA GLU A 390 11.57 13.35 -0.70
C GLU A 390 10.41 13.43 0.31
N PRO A 391 10.55 14.24 1.38
CA PRO A 391 9.45 14.50 2.29
C PRO A 391 8.23 15.11 1.58
N ASN A 392 7.04 14.78 2.08
CA ASN A 392 5.82 15.44 1.63
C ASN A 392 5.83 16.94 1.96
N GLN A 393 5.14 17.73 1.14
CA GLN A 393 4.86 19.14 1.41
C GLN A 393 3.38 19.43 1.17
N TYR A 394 2.73 20.10 2.13
CA TYR A 394 1.30 20.38 2.09
C TYR A 394 1.00 21.83 2.47
N TYR A 395 -0.13 22.33 2.01
CA TYR A 395 -0.60 23.69 2.27
C TYR A 395 -0.93 23.89 3.75
N VAL A 396 -0.43 24.99 4.31
CA VAL A 396 -0.81 25.52 5.63
C VAL A 396 -0.98 27.01 5.45
N ASP A 397 -2.11 27.59 5.88
CA ASP A 397 -2.29 29.03 5.79
C ASP A 397 -1.52 29.76 6.89
N LYS A 398 -0.35 30.30 6.54
CA LYS A 398 0.49 31.12 7.43
C LYS A 398 0.25 32.62 7.25
N SER A 399 -0.73 33.00 6.43
CA SER A 399 -1.09 34.41 6.23
C SER A 399 -1.98 34.96 7.35
N ASP A 400 -2.57 34.07 8.16
CA ASP A 400 -3.32 34.44 9.36
C ASP A 400 -2.42 35.16 10.38
N PRO A 401 -2.76 36.39 10.81
CA PRO A 401 -2.03 37.08 11.87
C PRO A 401 -1.91 36.27 13.19
N GLU A 402 -2.88 35.42 13.54
CA GLU A 402 -2.77 34.54 14.70
C GLU A 402 -1.71 33.46 14.52
N TYR A 403 -1.45 33.00 13.29
CA TYR A 403 -0.41 32.00 13.02
C TYR A 403 0.95 32.51 13.48
N LYS A 404 1.29 33.77 13.14
CA LYS A 404 2.55 34.40 13.60
C LYS A 404 2.62 34.42 15.13
N ASN A 405 1.51 34.58 15.85
CA ASN A 405 1.54 34.67 17.30
C ASN A 405 1.58 33.30 18.02
N ILE A 406 0.97 32.28 17.44
CA ILE A 406 0.78 30.97 18.10
C ILE A 406 1.78 29.92 17.58
N GLN A 407 1.95 29.85 16.26
CA GLN A 407 2.67 28.78 15.55
C GLN A 407 4.06 29.22 15.08
N ALA A 408 4.30 30.52 14.91
CA ALA A 408 5.61 31.06 14.54
C ALA A 408 5.97 32.37 15.29
N PRO A 409 5.88 32.43 16.63
CA PRO A 409 6.15 33.65 17.40
C PRO A 409 7.61 34.10 17.28
N PRO A 410 7.89 35.41 17.28
CA PRO A 410 9.26 35.93 17.07
C PRO A 410 10.21 35.61 18.25
N TYR A 411 9.69 35.12 19.37
CA TYR A 411 10.44 34.79 20.59
C TYR A 411 10.66 33.29 20.82
N GLU A 412 10.05 32.41 20.03
CA GLU A 412 10.20 30.95 20.15
C GLU A 412 10.21 30.30 18.76
N LEU A 413 11.21 29.46 18.47
CA LEU A 413 11.28 28.73 17.21
C LEU A 413 10.29 27.56 17.26
N LYS A 414 9.16 27.68 16.56
CA LYS A 414 8.12 26.65 16.50
C LYS A 414 7.91 26.08 15.10
N ASP A 415 7.94 26.94 14.09
CA ASP A 415 7.78 26.54 12.69
C ASP A 415 9.12 26.69 11.95
N ARG A 416 9.78 25.55 11.73
CA ARG A 416 11.11 25.48 11.10
C ARG A 416 11.08 25.62 9.58
N ASP A 417 9.90 25.58 8.97
CA ASP A 417 9.73 25.95 7.57
C ASP A 417 9.58 27.47 7.40
N ALA A 418 9.15 28.21 8.44
CA ALA A 418 9.01 29.66 8.40
C ALA A 418 10.16 30.43 9.09
N GLN A 419 10.73 29.87 10.15
CA GLN A 419 11.68 30.54 11.04
C GLN A 419 13.08 29.90 10.97
N TYR A 420 14.11 30.67 11.31
CA TYR A 420 15.50 30.20 11.47
C TYR A 420 16.26 31.05 12.49
N PHE A 421 17.40 30.56 12.99
CA PHE A 421 18.32 31.39 13.78
C PHE A 421 19.29 32.16 12.90
N GLN A 422 19.44 33.44 13.21
CA GLN A 422 20.54 34.25 12.74
C GLN A 422 21.57 34.42 13.87
N ASP A 423 22.82 34.07 13.58
CA ASP A 423 23.95 34.34 14.47
C ASP A 423 24.18 35.84 14.60
N ILE A 424 24.30 36.32 15.84
CA ILE A 424 24.59 37.73 16.15
C ILE A 424 26.03 37.89 16.63
N ALA A 425 26.41 37.15 17.68
CA ALA A 425 27.74 37.26 18.25
C ALA A 425 28.12 35.96 18.97
N VAL A 426 29.40 35.62 18.89
CA VAL A 426 30.03 34.59 19.71
C VAL A 426 31.17 35.31 20.42
N ILE A 427 31.03 35.50 21.74
CA ILE A 427 31.90 36.40 22.50
C ILE A 427 32.63 35.59 23.57
N PRO A 428 33.95 35.37 23.44
CA PRO A 428 34.71 34.72 24.50
C PRO A 428 34.80 35.65 25.72
N PHE A 429 34.75 35.07 26.90
CA PHE A 429 35.02 35.77 28.15
C PHE A 429 36.02 34.96 28.99
N ASP A 430 36.83 35.69 29.75
CA ASP A 430 37.76 35.11 30.72
C ASP A 430 37.76 36.00 31.96
N TYR A 431 37.01 35.52 32.96
CA TYR A 431 36.72 36.20 34.21
C TYR A 431 37.51 35.52 35.33
N HIS A 432 38.83 35.71 35.40
CA HIS A 432 39.70 35.14 36.46
C HIS A 432 40.07 36.16 37.55
N ASN A 433 40.39 37.40 37.16
CA ASN A 433 41.23 38.32 37.95
C ASN A 433 40.60 39.70 38.20
N THR A 434 39.35 39.75 38.66
CA THR A 434 38.65 41.05 38.85
C THR A 434 38.44 41.47 40.31
N ASN A 435 38.95 40.75 41.31
CA ASN A 435 38.65 40.99 42.74
C ASN A 435 37.12 41.08 43.02
N GLY A 436 36.30 40.38 42.25
CA GLY A 436 34.84 40.39 42.37
C GLY A 436 34.12 41.53 41.61
N ALA A 437 34.84 42.36 40.85
CA ALA A 437 34.22 43.36 39.98
C ALA A 437 33.68 42.71 38.69
N ALA A 438 32.43 43.01 38.31
CA ALA A 438 31.84 42.46 37.10
C ALA A 438 32.60 42.90 35.84
N GLN A 439 32.79 41.97 34.89
CA GLN A 439 33.34 42.28 33.57
C GLN A 439 32.22 42.85 32.70
N LEU A 440 32.41 44.10 32.25
CA LEU A 440 31.49 44.77 31.33
C LEU A 440 31.87 44.44 29.89
N GLY A 441 30.87 44.14 29.07
CA GLY A 441 31.03 43.98 27.63
C GLY A 441 29.85 44.58 26.88
N GLN A 442 29.94 44.58 25.55
CA GLN A 442 28.87 45.07 24.68
C GLN A 442 28.82 44.27 23.38
N PHE A 443 27.63 44.11 22.83
CA PHE A 443 27.40 43.57 21.49
C PHE A 443 26.54 44.53 20.69
N THR A 444 26.59 44.44 19.36
CA THR A 444 25.81 45.33 18.49
C THR A 444 24.73 44.54 17.78
N LEU A 445 23.50 45.05 17.81
CA LEU A 445 22.39 44.54 17.04
C LEU A 445 22.10 45.43 15.85
N THR A 446 21.93 44.82 14.68
CA THR A 446 21.31 45.49 13.54
C THR A 446 19.80 45.53 13.73
N THR A 447 19.13 46.55 13.18
CA THR A 447 17.67 46.64 13.16
C THR A 447 17.06 45.33 12.65
N ASN A 448 16.09 44.80 13.40
CA ASN A 448 15.33 43.63 12.98
C ASN A 448 14.22 44.08 12.02
N PRO A 449 14.29 43.77 10.72
CA PRO A 449 13.24 44.17 9.79
C PRO A 449 11.95 43.36 9.94
N ASP A 450 11.96 42.27 10.71
CA ASP A 450 10.79 41.40 10.90
C ASP A 450 9.79 41.96 11.92
N GLU A 451 10.23 42.92 12.74
CA GLU A 451 9.47 43.56 13.81
C GLU A 451 9.37 45.07 13.57
N SER A 452 8.16 45.61 13.72
CA SER A 452 7.88 47.01 13.37
C SER A 452 8.66 48.06 14.18
N ASP A 453 9.09 47.70 15.39
CA ASP A 453 9.89 48.56 16.27
C ASP A 453 11.41 48.36 16.09
N GLY A 454 11.82 47.39 15.28
CA GLY A 454 13.21 47.05 15.02
C GLY A 454 13.90 46.22 16.11
N TYR A 455 13.19 45.82 17.18
CA TYR A 455 13.75 45.06 18.28
C TYR A 455 13.97 43.59 17.91
N SER A 456 14.92 42.94 18.58
CA SER A 456 15.19 41.50 18.41
C SER A 456 14.90 40.75 19.71
N TYR A 457 14.20 39.62 19.59
CA TYR A 457 14.20 38.61 20.65
C TYR A 457 15.48 37.80 20.52
N LEU A 458 16.23 37.72 21.61
CA LEU A 458 17.52 37.06 21.62
C LEU A 458 17.43 35.70 22.29
N PHE A 459 18.01 34.72 21.62
CA PHE A 459 18.44 33.49 22.25
C PHE A 459 19.88 33.69 22.71
N ILE A 460 20.12 33.58 24.01
CA ILE A 460 21.42 33.81 24.62
C ILE A 460 21.79 32.55 25.36
N ASP A 461 22.94 32.00 25.03
CA ASP A 461 23.54 30.92 25.79
C ASP A 461 24.90 31.33 26.38
N LEU A 462 25.20 30.77 27.55
CA LEU A 462 26.43 30.99 28.29
C LEU A 462 27.13 29.64 28.46
N ASP A 463 28.05 29.35 27.56
CA ASP A 463 28.91 28.17 27.62
C ASP A 463 30.08 28.46 28.56
N ILE A 464 30.27 27.60 29.56
CA ILE A 464 31.37 27.70 30.51
C ILE A 464 32.38 26.59 30.20
N ASP A 465 33.55 26.96 29.70
CA ASP A 465 34.63 26.02 29.40
C ASP A 465 35.35 25.58 30.68
N GLU A 466 35.56 26.52 31.60
CA GLU A 466 36.30 26.29 32.83
C GLU A 466 35.84 27.24 33.94
N LEU A 467 35.65 26.70 35.14
CA LEU A 467 35.43 27.48 36.36
C LEU A 467 36.75 27.60 37.10
N TYR A 468 37.10 28.82 37.49
CA TYR A 468 38.33 29.04 38.25
C TYR A 468 38.09 28.76 39.72
N THR A 469 38.98 27.94 40.30
CA THR A 469 38.87 27.41 41.67
C THR A 469 39.99 27.92 42.58
N ASP A 470 40.75 28.91 42.14
CA ASP A 470 41.87 29.56 42.80
C ASP A 470 41.57 31.03 43.20
N SER A 471 42.51 31.65 43.94
CA SER A 471 42.41 33.03 44.44
C SER A 471 42.28 34.04 43.29
N PRO A 472 41.53 35.17 43.39
CA PRO A 472 41.20 35.94 44.60
C PRO A 472 39.80 35.73 45.20
N PHE A 473 38.91 34.93 44.59
CA PHE A 473 37.53 34.77 45.08
C PHE A 473 37.16 33.29 45.24
N GLN A 474 36.95 32.86 46.48
CA GLN A 474 36.57 31.50 46.84
C GLN A 474 35.23 31.52 47.58
N PRO A 475 34.13 31.00 46.99
CA PRO A 475 32.84 31.00 47.66
C PRO A 475 32.88 30.11 48.91
N VAL A 476 32.37 30.62 50.04
CA VAL A 476 32.41 29.94 51.35
C VAL A 476 31.68 28.59 51.35
N ASN A 477 30.73 28.41 50.44
CA ASN A 477 29.94 27.18 50.26
C ASN A 477 30.49 26.24 49.16
N GLY A 478 31.60 26.59 48.50
CA GLY A 478 32.21 25.79 47.43
C GLY A 478 31.47 25.80 46.09
N ASN A 479 30.42 26.61 45.92
CA ASN A 479 29.65 26.68 44.68
C ASN A 479 30.17 27.79 43.76
N TYR A 480 30.85 27.42 42.68
CA TYR A 480 31.33 28.33 41.66
C TYR A 480 30.24 28.61 40.63
N VAL A 481 30.05 29.88 40.26
CA VAL A 481 29.03 30.34 39.32
C VAL A 481 29.57 31.42 38.39
N VAL A 482 29.10 31.43 37.16
CA VAL A 482 29.23 32.56 36.23
C VAL A 482 27.82 33.01 35.86
N ASN A 483 27.54 34.29 36.04
CA ASN A 483 26.26 34.91 35.76
C ASN A 483 26.40 35.91 34.63
N LEU A 484 25.58 35.74 33.59
CA LEU A 484 25.41 36.72 32.52
C LEU A 484 24.15 37.55 32.79
N ASN A 485 24.29 38.88 32.76
CA ASN A 485 23.16 39.79 32.84
C ASN A 485 23.17 40.75 31.64
N MET A 486 22.02 40.83 30.95
CA MET A 486 21.81 41.74 29.82
C MET A 486 20.95 42.93 30.24
N SER A 487 21.49 44.14 30.16
CA SER A 487 20.92 45.33 30.82
C SER A 487 19.95 46.14 29.95
N SER A 488 19.98 45.98 28.63
CA SER A 488 19.25 46.83 27.67
C SER A 488 17.89 46.29 27.22
N GLY A 489 17.51 45.09 27.62
CA GLY A 489 16.26 44.47 27.17
C GLY A 489 15.03 45.03 27.86
N VAL A 490 13.94 45.16 27.12
CA VAL A 490 12.61 45.58 27.59
C VAL A 490 11.62 44.42 27.44
N ASN A 491 10.62 44.34 28.32
CA ASN A 491 9.56 43.33 28.19
C ASN A 491 8.50 43.81 27.19
N ASP A 492 7.98 42.88 26.40
CA ASP A 492 6.76 43.09 25.61
C ASP A 492 5.49 42.92 26.45
N ALA A 493 4.32 43.02 25.80
CA ALA A 493 3.02 42.93 26.45
C ALA A 493 2.73 41.56 27.11
N ASN A 494 3.40 40.50 26.67
CA ASN A 494 3.25 39.14 27.20
C ASN A 494 4.40 38.78 28.17
N GLY A 495 5.30 39.72 28.46
CA GLY A 495 6.41 39.55 29.39
C GLY A 495 7.68 38.96 28.76
N TYR A 496 7.74 38.78 27.44
CA TYR A 496 8.96 38.30 26.76
C TYR A 496 9.96 39.45 26.55
N LYS A 497 11.24 39.18 26.80
CA LYS A 497 12.30 40.19 26.74
C LYS A 497 12.81 40.37 25.31
N LYS A 498 12.80 41.61 24.81
CA LYS A 498 13.32 42.04 23.50
C LYS A 498 14.37 43.13 23.64
N TYR A 499 15.29 43.22 22.69
CA TYR A 499 16.47 44.09 22.76
C TYR A 499 16.51 45.10 21.61
N PRO A 500 16.85 46.37 21.89
CA PRO A 500 16.87 47.42 20.88
C PRO A 500 18.04 47.25 19.88
N PRO A 501 17.91 47.79 18.65
CA PRO A 501 19.04 47.90 17.75
C PRO A 501 20.12 48.84 18.30
N GLY A 502 21.37 48.63 17.89
CA GLY A 502 22.52 49.37 18.37
C GLY A 502 23.31 48.62 19.44
N VAL A 503 24.05 49.37 20.25
CA VAL A 503 24.98 48.83 21.24
C VAL A 503 24.22 48.39 22.50
N ASN A 504 24.34 47.11 22.85
CA ASN A 504 23.68 46.49 23.98
C ASN A 504 24.75 46.05 25.00
N PRO A 505 24.77 46.64 26.21
CA PRO A 505 25.71 46.26 27.26
C PRO A 505 25.30 44.96 27.96
N TYR A 506 26.30 44.20 28.39
CA TYR A 506 26.14 43.02 29.24
C TYR A 506 27.20 43.00 30.33
N THR A 507 26.92 42.25 31.39
CA THR A 507 27.82 42.10 32.53
C THR A 507 28.00 40.63 32.86
N ILE A 508 29.25 40.17 32.91
CA ILE A 508 29.63 38.87 33.47
C ILE A 508 30.04 39.08 34.93
N SER A 509 29.48 38.28 35.83
CA SER A 509 29.74 38.34 37.27
C SER A 509 29.73 36.93 37.87
N GLY A 510 30.11 36.79 39.14
CA GLY A 510 30.15 35.49 39.82
C GLY A 510 31.51 35.20 40.44
N THR A 511 31.89 33.92 40.51
CA THR A 511 33.06 33.45 41.27
C THR A 511 34.33 33.32 40.45
N GLY A 512 34.24 33.27 39.12
CA GLY A 512 35.40 33.10 38.25
C GLY A 512 35.19 32.01 37.21
N GLY A 513 35.56 32.26 35.95
CA GLY A 513 35.57 31.25 34.88
C GLY A 513 35.85 31.84 33.51
N ARG A 514 36.08 30.98 32.52
CA ARG A 514 36.16 31.35 31.10
C ARG A 514 35.20 30.52 30.28
N GLY A 515 34.84 31.05 29.13
CA GLY A 515 33.87 30.42 28.26
C GLY A 515 33.45 31.35 27.13
N THR A 516 32.27 31.08 26.58
CA THR A 516 31.74 31.80 25.43
C THR A 516 30.28 32.19 25.63
N ILE A 517 29.92 33.41 25.25
CA ILE A 517 28.53 33.86 25.15
C ILE A 517 28.09 33.71 23.70
N VAL A 518 27.05 32.92 23.45
CA VAL A 518 26.46 32.74 22.12
C VAL A 518 25.17 33.54 22.07
N ILE A 519 25.11 34.53 21.18
CA ILE A 519 23.93 35.37 20.97
C ILE A 519 23.40 35.11 19.56
N LYS A 520 22.13 34.72 19.49
CA LYS A 520 21.37 34.53 18.26
C LYS A 520 20.04 35.25 18.34
N ARG A 521 19.38 35.44 17.21
CA ARG A 521 17.99 35.89 17.16
C ARG A 521 17.18 35.02 16.20
N ILE A 522 15.89 34.92 16.44
CA ILE A 522 14.96 34.26 15.51
C ILE A 522 14.63 35.25 14.38
N ARG A 523 14.64 34.75 13.15
CA ARG A 523 14.29 35.48 11.93
C ARG A 523 13.33 34.64 11.10
N TYR A 524 12.58 35.30 10.23
CA TYR A 524 11.72 34.61 9.26
C TYR A 524 12.45 34.45 7.92
N LYS A 525 12.32 33.27 7.31
CA LYS A 525 12.90 32.96 5.99
C LYS A 525 12.33 33.87 4.89
N SER A 526 11.05 34.19 5.00
CA SER A 526 10.37 35.19 4.17
C SER A 526 9.25 35.87 4.95
N LEU A 527 8.96 37.13 4.60
CA LEU A 527 7.75 37.85 5.01
C LEU A 527 7.08 38.45 3.77
N PRO A 528 5.82 38.10 3.46
CA PRO A 528 4.96 37.13 4.16
C PRO A 528 5.55 35.70 4.14
N MET A 529 5.20 34.90 5.16
CA MET A 529 5.66 33.51 5.27
C MET A 529 5.07 32.68 4.13
N GLU A 530 5.82 31.68 3.65
CA GLU A 530 5.31 30.78 2.62
C GLU A 530 4.29 29.79 3.20
N ASN A 531 3.14 29.66 2.55
CA ASN A 531 2.01 28.83 2.99
C ASN A 531 2.23 27.32 2.70
N TYR A 532 3.24 26.71 3.32
CA TYR A 532 3.44 25.26 3.28
C TYR A 532 4.10 24.73 4.56
N SER A 533 3.96 23.42 4.78
CA SER A 533 4.71 22.66 5.78
C SER A 533 5.28 21.38 5.16
N THR A 534 6.40 20.90 5.68
CA THR A 534 7.15 19.74 5.22
C THR A 534 7.10 18.62 6.25
N GLY A 535 6.86 17.38 5.84
CA GLY A 535 6.75 16.22 6.72
C GLY A 535 5.50 15.38 6.42
N LYS A 536 5.01 14.60 7.39
CA LYS A 536 3.82 13.73 7.24
C LYS A 536 3.95 12.72 6.09
N GLY A 537 5.07 11.98 6.08
CA GLY A 537 5.36 10.93 5.11
C GLY A 537 6.22 11.37 3.93
N LEU A 538 6.26 10.52 2.92
CA LEU A 538 7.18 10.59 1.78
C LEU A 538 6.43 10.61 0.46
N ARG A 539 7.08 11.13 -0.58
CA ARG A 539 6.68 10.99 -1.99
C ARG A 539 7.86 10.63 -2.87
N ILE A 540 7.60 10.01 -4.02
CA ILE A 540 8.61 9.72 -5.03
C ILE A 540 9.03 11.02 -5.73
N LYS A 541 10.32 11.25 -5.84
CA LYS A 541 10.89 12.37 -6.60
C LYS A 541 11.32 11.92 -7.99
N LYS A 542 11.95 10.74 -8.05
CA LYS A 542 12.61 10.25 -9.26
C LYS A 542 12.69 8.73 -9.26
N ILE A 543 12.47 8.14 -10.44
CA ILE A 543 12.74 6.73 -10.74
C ILE A 543 13.73 6.68 -11.90
N GLU A 544 14.88 6.06 -11.68
CA GLU A 544 15.94 5.92 -12.69
C GLU A 544 16.16 4.47 -13.06
N TYR A 545 16.30 4.20 -14.36
CA TYR A 545 16.64 2.88 -14.87
C TYR A 545 18.09 2.88 -15.29
N LEU A 546 18.85 1.86 -14.89
CA LEU A 546 20.25 1.71 -15.19
C LEU A 546 20.49 0.37 -15.90
N GLU A 547 21.37 0.41 -16.90
CA GLU A 547 21.91 -0.78 -17.55
C GLU A 547 23.44 -0.74 -17.41
N ASN A 548 24.02 -1.77 -16.80
CA ASN A 548 25.47 -1.82 -16.52
C ASN A 548 26.00 -0.58 -15.76
N ASN A 549 25.26 -0.13 -14.73
CA ASN A 549 25.51 1.09 -13.95
C ASN A 549 25.42 2.42 -14.74
N ALA A 550 25.01 2.41 -16.00
CA ALA A 550 24.79 3.62 -16.79
C ALA A 550 23.28 3.98 -16.80
N PRO A 551 22.90 5.23 -16.46
CA PRO A 551 21.50 5.66 -16.52
C PRO A 551 20.94 5.61 -17.94
N LEU A 552 19.83 4.91 -18.12
CA LEU A 552 18.98 4.95 -19.29
C LEU A 552 18.14 6.24 -19.25
N ALA A 553 18.79 7.37 -19.56
CA ALA A 553 18.21 8.70 -19.47
C ALA A 553 16.92 8.88 -20.28
N GLY A 554 16.60 7.98 -21.20
CA GLY A 554 15.36 7.96 -21.96
C GLY A 554 14.15 7.30 -21.27
N LEU A 555 14.36 6.62 -20.13
CA LEU A 555 13.36 5.94 -19.31
C LEU A 555 13.23 6.55 -17.91
N THR A 556 14.22 7.33 -17.45
CA THR A 556 14.17 8.05 -16.17
C THR A 556 12.95 8.95 -16.06
N THR A 557 12.20 8.83 -14.97
CA THR A 557 11.00 9.63 -14.69
C THR A 557 11.22 10.52 -13.48
N ASN A 558 10.86 11.81 -13.60
CA ASN A 558 10.90 12.79 -12.51
C ASN A 558 9.47 13.26 -12.20
N TYR A 559 9.19 13.51 -10.92
CA TYR A 559 7.89 13.93 -10.42
C TYR A 559 7.99 15.31 -9.77
N SER A 560 6.96 16.14 -9.98
CA SER A 560 6.86 17.46 -9.36
C SER A 560 5.41 17.75 -8.96
N TYR A 561 5.23 18.36 -7.79
CA TYR A 561 3.95 18.41 -7.07
C TYR A 561 3.45 19.85 -6.83
N GLN A 562 3.86 20.78 -7.69
CA GLN A 562 3.47 22.18 -7.59
C GLN A 562 2.15 22.46 -8.31
N LYS A 563 1.48 23.53 -7.88
CA LYS A 563 0.29 24.05 -8.56
C LYS A 563 0.62 24.43 -10.01
N PHE A 564 -0.30 24.12 -10.91
CA PHE A 564 -0.21 24.48 -12.32
C PHE A 564 -0.74 25.89 -12.64
N ASP A 565 -0.67 26.80 -11.66
CA ASP A 565 -1.04 28.22 -11.76
C ASP A 565 0.17 29.15 -11.94
N GLY A 566 1.38 28.58 -12.00
CA GLY A 566 2.64 29.32 -12.15
C GLY A 566 3.22 29.86 -10.84
N THR A 567 2.57 29.62 -9.70
CA THR A 567 3.05 30.09 -8.39
C THR A 567 4.21 29.27 -7.83
N ASN A 568 4.48 28.09 -8.40
CA ASN A 568 5.43 27.08 -7.89
C ASN A 568 5.17 26.62 -6.44
N LYS A 569 4.00 26.92 -5.87
CA LYS A 569 3.58 26.47 -4.53
C LYS A 569 3.19 24.99 -4.55
N THR A 570 3.28 24.31 -3.42
CA THR A 570 2.78 22.93 -3.29
C THR A 570 1.29 22.85 -3.65
N SER A 571 0.88 21.79 -4.34
CA SER A 571 -0.53 21.42 -4.54
C SER A 571 -1.01 20.36 -3.55
N GLY A 572 -0.19 20.03 -2.54
CA GLY A 572 -0.50 19.02 -1.53
C GLY A 572 -1.41 19.56 -0.43
N TYR A 573 -2.35 18.74 0.02
CA TYR A 573 -3.18 19.01 1.18
C TYR A 573 -3.14 17.80 2.11
N LEU A 574 -3.09 18.06 3.42
CA LEU A 574 -3.13 17.04 4.43
C LEU A 574 -4.60 16.67 4.70
N ASN A 575 -4.93 15.38 4.56
CA ASN A 575 -6.22 14.85 4.99
C ASN A 575 -6.19 14.66 6.50
N GLU A 576 -6.43 15.72 7.26
CA GLU A 576 -6.52 15.64 8.72
C GLU A 576 -7.81 14.93 9.15
N ASN A 577 -7.69 14.02 10.14
CA ASN A 577 -8.80 13.35 10.84
C ASN A 577 -9.82 12.61 9.96
N VAL A 578 -9.53 12.31 8.69
CA VAL A 578 -10.27 11.34 7.88
C VAL A 578 -9.59 9.98 8.01
N ASP A 579 -9.80 9.35 9.17
CA ASP A 579 -9.26 8.05 9.55
C ASP A 579 -7.74 8.00 9.77
N GLU A 580 -6.89 8.68 8.96
CA GLU A 580 -5.42 8.82 9.15
C GLU A 580 -4.83 10.06 8.43
N GLU A 581 -3.60 10.47 8.80
CA GLU A 581 -2.87 11.61 8.20
C GLU A 581 -2.15 11.22 6.88
N THR A 582 -2.73 11.56 5.73
CA THR A 582 -2.12 11.36 4.40
C THR A 582 -2.12 12.65 3.59
N VAL A 583 -1.01 12.95 2.90
CA VAL A 583 -0.94 14.09 1.97
C VAL A 583 -1.39 13.67 0.58
N VAL A 584 -2.26 14.46 -0.03
CA VAL A 584 -2.80 14.25 -1.38
C VAL A 584 -2.60 15.48 -2.24
N TYR A 585 -2.15 15.29 -3.47
CA TYR A 585 -1.77 16.34 -4.40
C TYR A 585 -2.83 16.56 -5.47
N GLU A 586 -3.26 17.81 -5.65
CA GLU A 586 -4.15 18.22 -6.74
C GLU A 586 -3.45 18.23 -8.10
N ASN A 587 -2.15 18.50 -8.15
CA ASN A 587 -1.37 18.62 -9.38
C ASN A 587 -0.09 17.78 -9.31
N ILE A 588 0.10 16.89 -10.28
CA ILE A 588 1.35 16.15 -10.46
C ILE A 588 1.81 16.29 -11.89
N LYS A 589 3.06 16.69 -12.07
CA LYS A 589 3.74 16.64 -13.37
C LYS A 589 4.76 15.51 -13.35
N GLU A 590 4.65 14.64 -14.34
CA GLU A 590 5.54 13.52 -14.59
C GLU A 590 6.36 13.81 -15.86
N THR A 591 7.69 13.75 -15.76
CA THR A 591 8.60 14.01 -16.88
C THR A 591 9.48 12.80 -17.12
N THR A 592 9.23 12.07 -18.21
CA THR A 592 10.02 10.90 -18.60
C THR A 592 11.03 11.29 -19.67
N GLY A 593 12.29 10.92 -19.47
CA GLY A 593 13.37 11.19 -20.42
C GLY A 593 13.92 12.61 -20.37
N GLN A 594 15.21 12.79 -20.63
CA GLN A 594 15.75 14.14 -20.92
C GLN A 594 15.14 14.64 -22.24
N ASN A 595 14.21 15.60 -22.16
CA ASN A 595 13.54 16.25 -23.30
C ASN A 595 12.55 15.38 -24.10
N LYS A 596 11.83 14.41 -23.51
CA LYS A 596 10.80 13.63 -24.25
C LYS A 596 9.35 14.07 -24.02
N GLY A 597 9.15 15.16 -23.27
CA GLY A 597 7.83 15.68 -22.92
C GLY A 597 7.45 15.38 -21.47
N PHE A 598 6.21 15.70 -21.09
CA PHE A 598 5.72 15.52 -19.73
C PHE A 598 4.20 15.33 -19.73
N ILE A 599 3.69 14.73 -18.66
CA ILE A 599 2.26 14.58 -18.41
C ILE A 599 1.90 15.42 -17.19
N LYS A 600 0.80 16.17 -17.27
CA LYS A 600 0.19 16.87 -16.14
C LYS A 600 -1.10 16.16 -15.74
N TYR A 601 -1.20 15.79 -14.47
CA TYR A 601 -2.38 15.21 -13.86
C TYR A 601 -3.04 16.21 -12.93
N TYR A 602 -4.38 16.29 -12.99
CA TYR A 602 -5.19 17.17 -12.16
C TYR A 602 -6.20 16.30 -11.40
N TYR A 603 -6.15 16.36 -10.08
CA TYR A 603 -6.99 15.58 -9.18
C TYR A 603 -7.90 16.49 -8.38
N ARG A 604 -9.16 16.07 -8.24
CA ARG A 604 -10.06 16.59 -7.22
C ARG A 604 -9.78 15.88 -5.91
N THR A 605 -9.53 16.64 -4.86
CA THR A 605 -9.21 16.13 -3.53
C THR A 605 -10.35 16.42 -2.55
N LEU A 606 -10.19 16.01 -1.29
CA LEU A 606 -11.09 16.42 -0.22
C LEU A 606 -11.09 17.94 0.02
N HIS A 607 -10.11 18.71 -0.47
CA HIS A 607 -10.07 20.16 -0.29
C HIS A 607 -11.01 20.91 -1.24
N ASP A 608 -11.40 20.30 -2.36
CA ASP A 608 -12.37 20.87 -3.31
C ASP A 608 -13.81 20.43 -2.99
N ILE A 609 -14.24 20.62 -1.74
CA ILE A 609 -15.63 20.36 -1.28
C ILE A 609 -16.57 21.43 -1.85
N LYS A 610 -16.70 21.46 -3.18
CA LYS A 610 -17.90 22.00 -3.81
C LYS A 610 -19.01 20.97 -3.60
N PRO A 611 -20.12 21.29 -2.91
CA PRO A 611 -21.27 20.40 -2.90
C PRO A 611 -21.63 20.07 -4.36
N PRO A 612 -22.01 18.81 -4.69
CA PRO A 612 -22.39 18.46 -6.04
C PRO A 612 -23.43 19.46 -6.54
N SER A 613 -23.24 20.04 -7.72
CA SER A 613 -24.09 21.12 -8.26
C SER A 613 -25.57 20.74 -8.45
N GLN A 614 -25.93 19.47 -8.20
CA GLN A 614 -27.28 18.91 -8.33
C GLN A 614 -27.65 18.01 -7.12
N ASP A 615 -27.09 18.29 -5.95
CA ASP A 615 -27.40 17.58 -4.72
C ASP A 615 -28.83 17.91 -4.24
N THR A 616 -29.72 16.91 -4.26
CA THR A 616 -31.09 17.05 -3.76
C THR A 616 -31.24 16.70 -2.28
N LEU A 617 -30.17 16.20 -1.63
CA LEU A 617 -30.21 15.86 -0.21
C LEU A 617 -29.98 17.11 0.64
N ILE A 618 -30.95 17.43 1.49
CA ILE A 618 -30.81 18.46 2.52
C ILE A 618 -29.60 18.09 3.39
N LEU A 619 -28.64 19.01 3.56
CA LEU A 619 -27.54 18.87 4.51
C LEU A 619 -28.11 18.73 5.93
N ALA A 620 -27.91 17.58 6.56
CA ALA A 620 -28.18 17.39 7.97
C ALA A 620 -26.89 17.67 8.74
N GLY A 621 -26.74 18.86 9.33
CA GLY A 621 -25.55 19.22 10.11
C GLY A 621 -24.25 19.38 9.29
N THR A 622 -23.09 19.12 9.92
CA THR A 622 -21.76 19.13 9.30
C THR A 622 -21.40 17.73 8.75
N GLU A 623 -21.69 17.48 7.47
CA GLU A 623 -21.46 16.20 6.80
C GLU A 623 -20.42 16.31 5.67
N VAL A 624 -19.54 15.32 5.53
CA VAL A 624 -18.68 15.15 4.33
C VAL A 624 -19.22 14.02 3.46
N ARG A 625 -19.47 14.33 2.18
CA ARG A 625 -20.03 13.41 1.19
C ARG A 625 -18.97 12.92 0.21
N CYS A 626 -19.10 11.67 -0.24
CA CYS A 626 -18.23 11.04 -1.22
C CYS A 626 -16.74 10.99 -0.83
N ALA A 627 -16.43 10.98 0.47
CA ALA A 627 -15.04 11.03 0.96
C ALA A 627 -14.20 9.85 0.44
N ASN A 628 -14.80 8.67 0.31
CA ASN A 628 -14.17 7.47 -0.25
C ASN A 628 -13.61 7.67 -1.67
N LEU A 629 -14.20 8.56 -2.48
CA LEU A 629 -13.75 8.86 -3.84
C LEU A 629 -12.66 9.93 -3.87
N LEU A 630 -12.70 10.90 -2.94
CA LEU A 630 -11.84 12.09 -2.95
C LEU A 630 -10.60 11.95 -2.08
N LYS A 631 -10.63 11.10 -1.03
CA LYS A 631 -9.54 10.95 -0.04
C LYS A 631 -8.19 10.55 -0.63
N ASN A 632 -8.18 10.00 -1.84
CA ASN A 632 -6.98 9.51 -2.51
C ASN A 632 -6.75 10.21 -3.86
N GLY A 633 -7.43 11.33 -4.11
CA GLY A 633 -7.43 12.05 -5.38
C GLY A 633 -8.27 11.38 -6.46
N LEU A 634 -9.29 12.08 -6.96
CA LEU A 634 -10.09 11.68 -8.12
C LEU A 634 -9.57 12.37 -9.38
N LEU A 635 -9.05 11.62 -10.35
CA LEU A 635 -8.50 12.20 -11.58
C LEU A 635 -9.60 12.90 -12.40
N GLU A 636 -9.42 14.19 -12.69
CA GLU A 636 -10.35 15.00 -13.49
C GLU A 636 -9.77 15.41 -14.85
N LYS A 637 -8.43 15.52 -14.95
CA LYS A 637 -7.80 15.93 -16.19
C LYS A 637 -6.39 15.35 -16.34
N GLU A 638 -6.03 15.00 -17.56
CA GLU A 638 -4.69 14.58 -17.98
C GLU A 638 -4.28 15.39 -19.22
N GLU A 639 -3.07 15.94 -19.24
CA GLU A 639 -2.51 16.65 -20.38
C GLU A 639 -1.12 16.11 -20.71
N VAL A 640 -0.94 15.58 -21.92
CA VAL A 640 0.32 15.02 -22.42
C VAL A 640 0.99 16.03 -23.34
N TYR A 641 2.21 16.42 -23.03
CA TYR A 641 3.02 17.37 -23.79
C TYR A 641 4.23 16.68 -24.39
N ASN A 642 4.67 17.13 -25.57
CA ASN A 642 5.93 16.68 -26.17
C ASN A 642 7.13 17.50 -25.66
N ALA A 643 8.32 17.15 -26.17
CA ALA A 643 9.60 17.81 -25.89
C ALA A 643 9.62 19.33 -26.05
N ASN A 644 8.82 19.87 -26.98
CA ASN A 644 8.76 21.28 -27.32
C ASN A 644 7.66 22.03 -26.53
N ASN A 645 7.16 21.42 -25.44
CA ASN A 645 6.03 21.91 -24.65
C ASN A 645 4.72 22.06 -25.45
N ALA A 646 4.59 21.37 -26.59
CA ALA A 646 3.33 21.35 -27.33
C ALA A 646 2.41 20.27 -26.75
N LEU A 647 1.16 20.64 -26.46
CA LEU A 647 0.12 19.73 -26.01
C LEU A 647 -0.19 18.74 -27.15
N MET A 648 -0.12 17.44 -26.86
CA MET A 648 -0.36 16.34 -27.80
C MET A 648 -1.71 15.67 -27.55
N LYS A 649 -2.11 15.55 -26.28
CA LYS A 649 -3.35 14.91 -25.86
C LYS A 649 -3.88 15.57 -24.59
N LYS A 650 -5.19 15.77 -24.51
CA LYS A 650 -5.90 16.24 -23.31
C LYS A 650 -7.09 15.32 -23.04
N ASN A 651 -7.16 14.71 -21.86
CA ASN A 651 -8.35 14.00 -21.39
C ASN A 651 -9.02 14.85 -20.31
N GLU A 652 -10.30 15.13 -20.47
CA GLU A 652 -11.16 15.74 -19.45
C GLU A 652 -12.17 14.70 -18.96
N ILE A 653 -12.15 14.42 -17.66
CA ILE A 653 -12.96 13.39 -17.00
C ILE A 653 -14.03 14.08 -16.15
N ILE A 654 -15.25 14.11 -16.66
CA ILE A 654 -16.41 14.66 -15.99
C ILE A 654 -17.10 13.51 -15.25
N SER A 655 -17.04 13.53 -13.92
CA SER A 655 -17.63 12.48 -13.06
C SER A 655 -18.85 13.03 -12.31
N TYR A 656 -20.00 12.41 -12.50
CA TYR A 656 -21.18 12.62 -11.66
C TYR A 656 -21.09 11.68 -10.45
N ILE A 657 -20.72 12.26 -9.30
CA ILE A 657 -20.65 11.55 -8.03
C ILE A 657 -21.97 11.65 -7.28
N LEU A 658 -22.46 10.52 -6.78
CA LEU A 658 -23.72 10.41 -6.04
C LEU A 658 -23.45 9.91 -4.62
N PRO A 659 -23.85 10.64 -3.57
CA PRO A 659 -23.83 10.13 -2.19
C PRO A 659 -24.85 8.99 -1.99
N LEU A 660 -24.49 7.98 -1.21
CA LEU A 660 -25.37 6.84 -0.91
C LEU A 660 -26.24 7.11 0.33
N ASN A 661 -27.56 6.93 0.20
CA ASN A 661 -28.54 7.30 1.24
C ASN A 661 -28.43 6.47 2.53
N ASN A 662 -28.17 5.16 2.42
CA ASN A 662 -28.21 4.22 3.55
C ASN A 662 -26.82 3.93 4.17
N ASN A 663 -25.74 4.47 3.60
CA ASN A 663 -24.37 4.21 4.04
C ASN A 663 -23.81 5.41 4.82
N ILE A 664 -24.45 5.68 5.97
CA ILE A 664 -23.97 6.68 6.93
C ILE A 664 -23.01 5.98 7.89
N TYR A 665 -21.73 6.32 7.80
CA TYR A 665 -20.80 6.06 8.88
C TYR A 665 -20.90 7.25 9.84
N SER A 666 -21.75 7.08 10.87
CA SER A 666 -21.86 8.06 11.94
C SER A 666 -20.78 7.75 12.98
N THR A 667 -20.14 8.78 13.52
CA THR A 667 -19.16 8.65 14.61
C THR A 667 -19.80 8.19 15.93
N TYR A 668 -21.13 8.01 15.98
CA TYR A 668 -21.82 7.50 17.15
C TYR A 668 -21.57 5.98 17.32
N PRO A 669 -21.12 5.50 18.50
CA PRO A 669 -21.43 6.07 19.82
C PRO A 669 -20.28 6.77 20.57
N PHE A 670 -19.16 7.20 19.94
CA PHE A 670 -18.15 8.04 20.62
C PHE A 670 -17.73 9.30 19.83
N PRO A 671 -17.66 10.48 20.48
CA PRO A 671 -17.98 11.77 19.89
C PRO A 671 -16.73 12.58 19.54
N ILE A 672 -15.89 12.10 18.64
CA ILE A 672 -14.85 12.95 18.05
C ILE A 672 -15.33 13.34 16.64
N PRO A 673 -15.89 14.54 16.46
CA PRO A 673 -16.16 15.04 15.12
C PRO A 673 -14.84 15.06 14.34
N LYS A 674 -14.86 14.59 13.10
CA LYS A 674 -13.68 14.58 12.24
C LYS A 674 -13.32 16.02 11.91
N VAL A 675 -12.10 16.44 12.21
CA VAL A 675 -11.61 17.77 11.85
C VAL A 675 -10.94 17.71 10.48
N ILE A 676 -11.63 18.18 9.45
CA ILE A 676 -11.08 18.24 8.10
C ILE A 676 -10.87 19.72 7.77
N PHE A 677 -9.62 20.12 7.53
CA PHE A 677 -9.23 21.52 7.29
C PHE A 677 -9.70 22.48 8.39
N GLY A 678 -9.56 22.07 9.66
CA GLY A 678 -9.96 22.87 10.81
C GLY A 678 -11.47 22.97 11.07
N GLN A 679 -12.31 22.27 10.28
CA GLN A 679 -13.77 22.22 10.48
C GLN A 679 -14.22 20.87 11.04
N TYR A 680 -15.14 20.90 12.01
CA TYR A 680 -15.70 19.72 12.66
C TYR A 680 -16.86 19.12 11.84
N TYR A 681 -16.73 17.85 11.46
CA TYR A 681 -17.75 17.07 10.75
C TYR A 681 -18.28 15.93 11.62
N GLU A 682 -19.59 15.86 11.77
CA GLU A 682 -20.28 14.84 12.55
C GLU A 682 -20.43 13.51 11.79
N THR A 683 -20.53 13.57 10.46
CA THR A 683 -20.81 12.39 9.62
C THR A 683 -19.98 12.35 8.34
N VAL A 684 -19.58 11.13 7.93
CA VAL A 684 -18.97 10.87 6.63
C VAL A 684 -19.86 9.89 5.85
N ARG A 685 -20.18 10.27 4.62
CA ARG A 685 -21.03 9.50 3.72
C ARG A 685 -20.26 9.06 2.49
N ASN A 686 -20.37 7.77 2.18
CA ASN A 686 -19.82 7.21 0.95
C ASN A 686 -20.59 7.66 -0.29
N GLY A 687 -19.90 7.66 -1.43
CA GLY A 687 -20.50 7.92 -2.73
C GLY A 687 -19.94 7.03 -3.82
N ILE A 688 -20.58 7.10 -4.98
CA ILE A 688 -20.22 6.37 -6.19
C ILE A 688 -20.08 7.31 -7.38
N ILE A 689 -19.28 6.92 -8.36
CA ILE A 689 -19.29 7.56 -9.68
C ILE A 689 -20.38 6.88 -10.50
N GLN A 690 -21.57 7.46 -10.51
CA GLN A 690 -22.72 6.90 -11.24
C GLN A 690 -22.57 7.12 -12.75
N ASN A 691 -22.23 8.34 -13.17
CA ASN A 691 -21.93 8.63 -14.58
C ASN A 691 -20.52 9.18 -14.72
N GLN A 692 -19.82 8.79 -15.78
CA GLN A 692 -18.51 9.36 -16.09
C GLN A 692 -18.39 9.56 -17.59
N LYS A 693 -17.92 10.74 -18.00
CA LYS A 693 -17.63 11.12 -19.37
C LYS A 693 -16.17 11.52 -19.50
N VAL A 694 -15.44 10.87 -20.39
CA VAL A 694 -14.08 11.24 -20.76
C VAL A 694 -14.11 11.87 -22.15
N ILE A 695 -13.58 13.07 -22.28
CA ILE A 695 -13.40 13.78 -23.54
C ILE A 695 -11.90 13.76 -23.85
N SER A 696 -11.48 13.00 -24.86
CA SER A 696 -10.10 12.90 -25.31
C SER A 696 -9.90 13.78 -26.54
N THR A 697 -9.07 14.81 -26.43
CA THR A 697 -8.71 15.69 -27.54
C THR A 697 -7.25 15.44 -27.94
N PHE A 698 -7.02 15.13 -29.20
CA PHE A 698 -5.70 14.90 -29.79
C PHE A 698 -5.31 16.10 -30.64
N TYR A 699 -4.10 16.60 -30.43
CA TYR A 699 -3.57 17.78 -31.09
C TYR A 699 -2.47 17.33 -32.06
N ASN A 700 -2.85 17.11 -33.32
CA ASN A 700 -1.89 16.83 -34.39
C ASN A 700 -1.57 18.14 -35.12
N PRO A 701 -0.37 18.30 -35.71
CA PRO A 701 -0.02 19.49 -36.49
C PRO A 701 -1.01 19.79 -37.62
N SER A 702 -1.67 18.76 -38.15
CA SER A 702 -2.59 18.86 -39.28
C SER A 702 -4.07 19.00 -38.89
N ALA A 703 -4.46 18.56 -37.69
CA ALA A 703 -5.86 18.57 -37.24
C ALA A 703 -5.97 18.36 -35.72
N ILE A 704 -7.00 18.95 -35.13
CA ILE A 704 -7.45 18.63 -33.77
C ILE A 704 -8.66 17.71 -33.87
N THR A 705 -8.62 16.57 -33.19
CA THR A 705 -9.72 15.59 -33.18
C THR A 705 -10.15 15.30 -31.75
N THR A 706 -11.45 15.10 -31.55
CA THR A 706 -12.02 14.81 -30.24
C THR A 706 -12.81 13.51 -30.27
N GLU A 707 -12.66 12.71 -29.23
CA GLU A 707 -13.42 11.48 -28.99
C GLU A 707 -14.03 11.54 -27.59
N THR A 708 -15.20 10.93 -27.40
CA THR A 708 -15.84 10.89 -26.09
C THR A 708 -16.18 9.46 -25.69
N SER A 709 -15.88 9.06 -24.46
CA SER A 709 -16.37 7.82 -23.87
C SER A 709 -17.21 8.11 -22.63
N GLU A 710 -18.40 7.54 -22.52
CA GLU A 710 -19.33 7.71 -21.42
C GLU A 710 -19.65 6.35 -20.81
N ILE A 711 -19.74 6.27 -19.48
CA ILE A 711 -20.20 5.09 -18.75
C ILE A 711 -21.26 5.46 -17.71
N THR A 712 -22.21 4.55 -17.48
CA THR A 712 -23.18 4.63 -16.39
C THR A 712 -23.14 3.34 -15.58
N ARG A 713 -23.14 3.49 -14.25
CA ARG A 713 -23.25 2.39 -13.28
C ARG A 713 -24.64 2.34 -12.67
N ASP A 714 -25.07 1.12 -12.36
CA ASP A 714 -26.19 0.88 -11.47
C ASP A 714 -25.77 1.20 -10.02
N ILE A 715 -26.73 1.65 -9.21
CA ILE A 715 -26.46 2.08 -7.83
C ILE A 715 -26.62 0.94 -6.81
N ASP A 716 -27.29 -0.15 -7.18
CA ASP A 716 -27.58 -1.28 -6.31
C ASP A 716 -26.45 -2.32 -6.34
N ASP A 717 -25.90 -2.60 -7.53
CA ASP A 717 -24.85 -3.61 -7.71
C ASP A 717 -23.50 -3.04 -8.19
N PHE A 718 -23.42 -1.74 -8.46
CA PHE A 718 -22.22 -1.00 -8.93
C PHE A 718 -21.68 -1.44 -10.31
N ASN A 719 -22.40 -2.29 -11.05
CA ASN A 719 -21.99 -2.75 -12.36
C ASN A 719 -22.17 -1.65 -13.42
N ILE A 720 -21.31 -1.65 -14.44
CA ILE A 720 -21.47 -0.76 -15.61
C ILE A 720 -22.59 -1.31 -16.49
N VAL A 721 -23.71 -0.60 -16.57
CA VAL A 721 -24.91 -0.98 -17.34
C VAL A 721 -25.00 -0.32 -18.71
N TYR A 722 -24.26 0.76 -18.92
CA TYR A 722 -24.23 1.47 -20.21
C TYR A 722 -22.83 2.02 -20.50
N LYS A 723 -22.43 1.94 -21.77
CA LYS A 723 -21.23 2.54 -22.33
C LYS A 723 -21.58 3.24 -23.65
N LYS A 724 -20.97 4.38 -23.93
CA LYS A 724 -21.10 5.07 -25.22
C LYS A 724 -19.76 5.65 -25.65
N ASN A 725 -19.32 5.32 -26.86
CA ASN A 725 -18.13 5.89 -27.48
C ASN A 725 -18.54 6.68 -28.72
N THR A 726 -18.07 7.93 -28.82
CA THR A 726 -18.19 8.77 -30.01
C THR A 726 -16.79 8.98 -30.57
N GLU A 727 -16.54 8.43 -31.75
CA GLU A 727 -15.28 8.60 -32.48
C GLU A 727 -15.20 10.00 -33.11
N SER A 728 -14.00 10.43 -33.49
CA SER A 728 -13.78 11.71 -34.17
C SER A 728 -14.48 11.82 -35.53
N SER A 729 -14.82 10.67 -36.13
CA SER A 729 -15.64 10.56 -37.34
C SER A 729 -17.12 10.89 -37.13
N GLY A 730 -17.56 11.05 -35.87
CA GLY A 730 -18.97 11.17 -35.50
C GLY A 730 -19.70 9.83 -35.34
N LYS A 731 -19.02 8.70 -35.58
CA LYS A 731 -19.57 7.35 -35.34
C LYS A 731 -19.79 7.14 -33.85
N ILE A 732 -21.03 6.79 -33.48
CA ILE A 732 -21.44 6.51 -32.11
C ILE A 732 -21.60 5.00 -31.95
N THR A 733 -20.93 4.42 -30.96
CA THR A 733 -21.10 3.03 -30.54
C THR A 733 -21.63 3.00 -29.11
N GLU A 734 -22.78 2.40 -28.89
CA GLU A 734 -23.43 2.26 -27.58
C GLU A 734 -23.46 0.79 -27.18
N THR A 735 -23.18 0.49 -25.91
CA THR A 735 -23.29 -0.86 -25.34
C THR A 735 -24.16 -0.82 -24.09
N PHE A 736 -25.23 -1.58 -24.09
CA PHE A 736 -26.13 -1.80 -22.95
C PHE A 736 -25.81 -3.18 -22.37
N ILE A 737 -25.65 -3.25 -21.05
CA ILE A 737 -25.29 -4.48 -20.34
C ILE A 737 -26.31 -4.73 -19.23
N THR A 738 -26.91 -5.91 -19.23
CA THR A 738 -27.88 -6.35 -18.22
C THR A 738 -27.26 -7.43 -17.35
N TYR A 739 -27.39 -7.27 -16.03
CA TYR A 739 -26.87 -8.18 -15.01
C TYR A 739 -28.01 -8.91 -14.28
N PRO A 740 -27.70 -9.93 -13.44
CA PRO A 740 -28.70 -10.76 -12.78
C PRO A 740 -29.71 -10.01 -11.90
N TRP A 741 -29.38 -8.82 -11.39
CA TRP A 741 -30.29 -7.99 -10.59
C TRP A 741 -31.64 -7.75 -11.27
N VAL A 742 -31.66 -7.55 -12.59
CA VAL A 742 -32.89 -7.31 -13.36
C VAL A 742 -33.82 -8.53 -13.36
N PHE A 743 -33.27 -9.73 -13.19
CA PHE A 743 -34.00 -10.99 -13.20
C PHE A 743 -34.30 -11.54 -11.80
N LYS A 744 -33.90 -10.85 -10.72
CA LYS A 744 -34.01 -11.36 -9.34
C LYS A 744 -35.43 -11.76 -8.91
N THR A 745 -36.47 -11.23 -9.56
CA THR A 745 -37.87 -11.58 -9.27
C THR A 745 -38.39 -12.76 -10.11
N VAL A 746 -37.70 -13.10 -11.19
CA VAL A 746 -38.10 -14.15 -12.16
C VAL A 746 -37.19 -15.39 -12.04
N ASP A 747 -35.87 -15.21 -12.05
CA ASP A 747 -34.87 -16.24 -11.72
C ASP A 747 -33.88 -15.66 -10.70
N PRO A 748 -34.15 -15.81 -9.38
CA PRO A 748 -33.28 -15.30 -8.34
C PRO A 748 -31.99 -16.10 -8.16
N ARG A 749 -31.75 -17.22 -8.88
CA ARG A 749 -30.68 -18.16 -8.52
C ARG A 749 -29.29 -17.53 -8.53
N LEU A 750 -28.94 -16.82 -9.60
CA LEU A 750 -27.65 -16.13 -9.70
C LEU A 750 -27.51 -15.05 -8.62
N TRP A 751 -28.57 -14.25 -8.43
CA TRP A 751 -28.60 -13.19 -7.43
C TRP A 751 -28.44 -13.72 -5.99
N ASN A 752 -29.18 -14.76 -5.62
CA ASN A 752 -29.13 -15.38 -4.30
C ASN A 752 -27.78 -16.06 -4.03
N ALA A 753 -27.14 -16.59 -5.08
CA ALA A 753 -25.77 -17.12 -5.01
C ALA A 753 -24.69 -16.02 -4.98
N HIS A 754 -25.08 -14.74 -5.01
CA HIS A 754 -24.19 -13.57 -5.10
C HIS A 754 -23.32 -13.55 -6.37
N ILE A 755 -23.79 -14.20 -7.43
CA ILE A 755 -23.21 -14.15 -8.78
C ILE A 755 -23.82 -12.95 -9.49
N ILE A 756 -23.20 -11.78 -9.32
CA ILE A 756 -23.79 -10.49 -9.70
C ILE A 756 -23.03 -9.78 -10.81
N ASN A 757 -21.78 -10.16 -11.11
CA ASN A 757 -20.93 -9.49 -12.11
C ASN A 757 -20.84 -10.23 -13.46
N ILE A 758 -21.76 -11.18 -13.72
CA ILE A 758 -21.82 -11.89 -15.02
C ILE A 758 -22.85 -11.19 -15.93
N PRO A 759 -22.43 -10.64 -17.10
CA PRO A 759 -23.36 -10.08 -18.07
C PRO A 759 -24.32 -11.15 -18.60
N VAL A 760 -25.63 -10.91 -18.47
CA VAL A 760 -26.68 -11.80 -18.99
C VAL A 760 -27.09 -11.39 -20.39
N ILE A 761 -27.24 -10.08 -20.65
CA ILE A 761 -27.56 -9.55 -21.98
C ILE A 761 -26.56 -8.44 -22.31
N THR A 762 -26.03 -8.46 -23.53
CA THR A 762 -25.23 -7.36 -24.08
C THR A 762 -25.82 -6.93 -25.41
N GLU A 763 -26.18 -5.65 -25.55
CA GLU A 763 -26.67 -5.06 -26.80
C GLU A 763 -25.71 -3.95 -27.25
N THR A 764 -25.23 -4.03 -28.48
CA THR A 764 -24.38 -2.99 -29.10
C THR A 764 -25.11 -2.34 -30.27
N LYS A 765 -25.16 -1.02 -30.27
CA LYS A 765 -25.71 -0.20 -31.35
C LYS A 765 -24.62 0.67 -31.98
N VAL A 766 -24.64 0.82 -33.30
CA VAL A 766 -23.82 1.77 -34.04
C VAL A 766 -24.76 2.76 -34.71
N ASN A 767 -24.61 4.06 -34.40
CA ASN A 767 -25.48 5.14 -34.87
C ASN A 767 -26.97 4.85 -34.64
N GLY A 768 -27.31 4.34 -33.45
CA GLY A 768 -28.68 3.96 -33.06
C GLY A 768 -29.18 2.62 -33.61
N ILE A 769 -28.47 2.01 -34.55
CA ILE A 769 -28.83 0.72 -35.15
C ILE A 769 -28.17 -0.41 -34.34
N THR A 770 -28.96 -1.33 -33.79
CA THR A 770 -28.43 -2.52 -33.12
C THR A 770 -27.67 -3.40 -34.12
N VAL A 771 -26.35 -3.53 -33.93
CA VAL A 771 -25.45 -4.35 -34.74
C VAL A 771 -25.09 -5.66 -34.05
N ASN A 772 -25.25 -5.74 -32.73
CA ASN A 772 -25.11 -6.96 -31.96
C ASN A 772 -26.10 -6.95 -30.80
N LYS A 773 -26.67 -8.11 -30.50
CA LYS A 773 -27.40 -8.35 -29.26
C LYS A 773 -27.22 -9.81 -28.91
N SER A 774 -26.58 -10.09 -27.79
CA SER A 774 -26.39 -11.43 -27.28
C SER A 774 -27.01 -11.61 -25.91
N GLU A 775 -27.44 -12.83 -25.63
CA GLU A 775 -27.97 -13.26 -24.34
C GLU A 775 -27.28 -14.56 -23.94
N ILE A 776 -26.74 -14.60 -22.72
CA ILE A 776 -26.18 -15.81 -22.12
C ILE A 776 -27.26 -16.42 -21.23
N LYS A 777 -27.59 -17.69 -21.48
CA LYS A 777 -28.56 -18.45 -20.71
C LYS A 777 -27.88 -19.28 -19.62
N PHE A 778 -28.64 -19.53 -18.54
CA PHE A 778 -28.20 -20.30 -17.38
C PHE A 778 -29.26 -21.34 -16.99
N ASP A 779 -29.84 -22.04 -17.96
CA ASP A 779 -31.10 -22.77 -17.77
C ASP A 779 -30.98 -24.05 -16.90
N ASP A 780 -29.78 -24.52 -16.62
CA ASP A 780 -29.54 -25.72 -15.79
C ASP A 780 -29.62 -25.37 -14.30
N SER A 781 -30.46 -26.08 -13.54
CA SER A 781 -30.60 -25.91 -12.09
C SER A 781 -29.46 -26.49 -11.26
N ALA A 782 -28.66 -27.41 -11.81
CA ALA A 782 -27.60 -28.13 -11.10
C ALA A 782 -26.28 -27.33 -10.97
N HIS A 783 -26.11 -26.27 -11.77
CA HIS A 783 -24.92 -25.44 -11.74
C HIS A 783 -25.18 -24.02 -12.24
N TYR A 784 -24.21 -23.12 -12.02
CA TYR A 784 -24.31 -21.72 -12.44
C TYR A 784 -23.51 -21.38 -13.70
N ASN A 785 -23.04 -22.38 -14.45
CA ASN A 785 -22.34 -22.14 -15.71
C ASN A 785 -23.32 -21.76 -16.84
N PRO A 786 -22.85 -21.01 -17.86
CA PRO A 786 -23.61 -20.76 -19.07
C PRO A 786 -24.10 -22.05 -19.74
N THR A 787 -25.34 -22.08 -20.22
CA THR A 787 -25.91 -23.22 -20.97
C THR A 787 -25.99 -22.94 -22.47
N SER A 788 -26.17 -21.68 -22.88
CA SER A 788 -26.11 -21.28 -24.29
C SER A 788 -25.85 -19.78 -24.44
N GLU A 789 -25.44 -19.39 -25.63
CA GLU A 789 -25.41 -17.99 -26.05
C GLU A 789 -26.29 -17.82 -27.29
N LEU A 790 -27.27 -16.93 -27.17
CA LEU A 790 -28.16 -16.53 -28.24
C LEU A 790 -27.68 -15.21 -28.83
N SER A 791 -27.86 -15.01 -30.14
CA SER A 791 -27.76 -13.69 -30.75
C SER A 791 -29.01 -13.32 -31.52
N ARG A 792 -29.29 -12.02 -31.61
CA ARG A 792 -30.39 -11.52 -32.44
C ARG A 792 -30.03 -11.63 -33.93
N ILE A 793 -30.97 -12.10 -34.73
CA ILE A 793 -30.86 -12.08 -36.19
C ILE A 793 -31.11 -10.64 -36.66
N LEU A 794 -30.10 -9.99 -37.23
CA LEU A 794 -30.17 -8.56 -37.57
C LEU A 794 -31.24 -8.20 -38.63
N ASN A 795 -31.67 -9.18 -39.42
CA ASN A 795 -32.62 -9.00 -40.53
C ASN A 795 -34.08 -9.28 -40.15
N THR A 796 -34.37 -9.64 -38.89
CA THR A 796 -35.74 -9.92 -38.43
C THR A 796 -36.04 -9.16 -37.14
N THR A 797 -37.28 -8.71 -36.99
CA THR A 797 -37.69 -7.87 -35.86
C THR A 797 -37.78 -8.66 -34.53
N SER A 798 -37.80 -10.00 -34.60
CA SER A 798 -38.09 -10.86 -33.43
C SER A 798 -37.32 -12.20 -33.39
N GLY A 799 -36.40 -12.47 -34.32
CA GLY A 799 -35.67 -13.75 -34.35
C GLY A 799 -34.39 -13.74 -33.52
N SER A 800 -34.20 -14.73 -32.66
CA SER A 800 -32.91 -15.08 -32.07
C SER A 800 -32.39 -16.38 -32.68
N GLN A 801 -31.07 -16.54 -32.72
CA GLN A 801 -30.40 -17.78 -33.12
C GLN A 801 -29.46 -18.20 -32.00
N THR A 802 -29.35 -19.50 -31.74
CA THR A 802 -28.32 -20.04 -30.85
C THR A 802 -26.98 -20.03 -31.58
N ASN A 803 -26.00 -19.32 -31.03
CA ASN A 803 -24.64 -19.27 -31.56
C ASN A 803 -23.81 -20.46 -31.09
N ILE A 804 -24.01 -20.85 -29.83
CA ILE A 804 -23.30 -21.94 -29.18
C ILE A 804 -24.17 -22.47 -28.04
N THR A 805 -24.17 -23.78 -27.85
CA THR A 805 -24.73 -24.45 -26.68
C THR A 805 -23.56 -25.04 -25.89
N TYR A 806 -23.52 -24.80 -24.58
CA TYR A 806 -22.53 -25.37 -23.68
C TYR A 806 -23.14 -26.63 -23.04
N ASP A 807 -23.00 -27.75 -23.74
CA ASP A 807 -23.80 -28.95 -23.49
C ASP A 807 -23.44 -29.67 -22.18
N ARG A 808 -22.16 -29.65 -21.80
CA ARG A 808 -21.68 -30.45 -20.66
C ARG A 808 -20.47 -29.82 -19.98
N TYR A 809 -20.50 -29.84 -18.65
CA TYR A 809 -19.40 -29.48 -17.79
C TYR A 809 -18.97 -30.67 -16.92
N ASP A 810 -17.75 -30.63 -16.40
CA ASP A 810 -17.30 -31.54 -15.34
C ASP A 810 -17.71 -31.03 -13.94
N SER A 811 -17.31 -31.76 -12.89
CA SER A 811 -17.56 -31.39 -11.49
C SER A 811 -16.83 -30.11 -11.04
N ASN A 812 -15.76 -29.71 -11.74
CA ASN A 812 -14.94 -28.53 -11.49
C ASN A 812 -15.32 -27.35 -12.41
N ASN A 813 -16.49 -27.38 -13.06
CA ASN A 813 -17.02 -26.32 -13.93
C ASN A 813 -16.20 -26.07 -15.21
N LYS A 814 -15.43 -27.06 -15.68
CA LYS A 814 -14.74 -27.04 -16.97
C LYS A 814 -15.63 -27.59 -18.06
N LEU A 815 -15.57 -26.96 -19.23
CA LEU A 815 -16.38 -27.33 -20.38
C LEU A 815 -15.84 -28.64 -20.98
N LEU A 816 -16.69 -29.67 -21.04
CA LEU A 816 -16.41 -30.96 -21.68
C LEU A 816 -16.93 -31.00 -23.12
N GLN A 817 -18.05 -30.32 -23.39
CA GLN A 817 -18.63 -30.28 -24.73
C GLN A 817 -19.36 -28.96 -24.97
N TYR A 818 -19.21 -28.43 -26.18
CA TYR A 818 -20.12 -27.42 -26.71
C TYR A 818 -20.55 -27.77 -28.14
N THR A 819 -21.72 -27.30 -28.55
CA THR A 819 -22.23 -27.43 -29.90
C THR A 819 -22.23 -26.08 -30.58
N THR A 820 -21.55 -25.99 -31.71
CA THR A 820 -21.47 -24.76 -32.52
C THR A 820 -22.81 -24.44 -33.17
N LYS A 821 -22.97 -23.21 -33.67
CA LYS A 821 -24.12 -22.79 -34.49
C LYS A 821 -24.47 -23.75 -35.63
N ALA A 822 -23.48 -24.43 -36.20
CA ALA A 822 -23.68 -25.40 -37.28
C ALA A 822 -24.26 -26.75 -36.80
N GLY A 823 -24.54 -26.91 -35.51
CA GLY A 823 -24.95 -28.18 -34.91
C GLY A 823 -23.80 -29.18 -34.75
N VAL A 824 -22.55 -28.74 -34.92
CA VAL A 824 -21.37 -29.60 -34.81
C VAL A 824 -20.89 -29.62 -33.35
N PRO A 825 -20.87 -30.78 -32.67
CA PRO A 825 -20.35 -30.89 -31.31
C PRO A 825 -18.83 -30.83 -31.32
N VAL A 826 -18.26 -30.19 -30.30
CA VAL A 826 -16.83 -30.15 -30.03
C VAL A 826 -16.60 -30.62 -28.61
N SER A 827 -15.83 -31.70 -28.48
CA SER A 827 -15.50 -32.32 -27.21
C SER A 827 -14.09 -31.94 -26.77
N ILE A 828 -13.93 -31.62 -25.49
CA ILE A 828 -12.65 -31.31 -24.84
C ILE A 828 -12.42 -32.36 -23.75
N ILE A 829 -11.33 -33.10 -23.86
CA ILE A 829 -10.91 -34.07 -22.85
C ILE A 829 -9.84 -33.41 -21.98
N TRP A 830 -10.07 -33.46 -20.67
CA TRP A 830 -9.16 -32.93 -19.67
C TRP A 830 -8.36 -34.08 -19.03
N GLY A 831 -7.07 -33.84 -18.82
CA GLY A 831 -6.13 -34.74 -18.14
C GLY A 831 -5.31 -33.98 -17.12
N TYR A 832 -4.21 -34.57 -16.65
CA TYR A 832 -3.36 -34.01 -15.59
C TYR A 832 -4.20 -33.68 -14.33
N ASN A 833 -4.94 -34.67 -13.81
CA ASN A 833 -5.92 -34.52 -12.72
C ASN A 833 -7.02 -33.50 -13.05
N ASN A 834 -7.56 -33.54 -14.27
CA ASN A 834 -8.54 -32.58 -14.80
C ASN A 834 -8.06 -31.12 -14.78
N THR A 835 -6.75 -30.84 -14.82
CA THR A 835 -6.23 -29.46 -14.81
C THR A 835 -6.02 -28.89 -16.21
N GLN A 836 -5.66 -29.72 -17.21
CA GLN A 836 -5.28 -29.28 -18.56
C GLN A 836 -6.05 -30.00 -19.67
N PRO A 837 -6.36 -29.33 -20.81
CA PRO A 837 -6.98 -30.00 -21.94
C PRO A 837 -5.94 -30.81 -22.71
N ILE A 838 -6.14 -32.13 -22.83
CA ILE A 838 -5.22 -33.06 -23.50
C ILE A 838 -5.66 -33.44 -24.91
N ALA A 839 -6.95 -33.30 -25.21
CA ALA A 839 -7.48 -33.49 -26.56
C ALA A 839 -8.70 -32.60 -26.84
N LYS A 840 -8.80 -32.15 -28.10
CA LYS A 840 -9.98 -31.49 -28.67
C LYS A 840 -10.43 -32.28 -29.90
N VAL A 841 -11.69 -32.71 -29.92
CA VAL A 841 -12.29 -33.48 -31.03
C VAL A 841 -13.47 -32.72 -31.60
N GLU A 842 -13.39 -32.31 -32.85
CA GLU A 842 -14.47 -31.60 -33.54
C GLU A 842 -15.31 -32.59 -34.38
N GLY A 843 -16.63 -32.57 -34.18
CA GLY A 843 -17.61 -33.41 -34.86
C GLY A 843 -18.04 -34.67 -34.09
N VAL A 844 -17.47 -34.94 -32.92
CA VAL A 844 -17.83 -36.10 -32.08
C VAL A 844 -18.32 -35.63 -30.71
N ALA A 845 -19.48 -36.13 -30.28
CA ALA A 845 -20.02 -35.85 -28.95
C ALA A 845 -19.22 -36.58 -27.86
N TYR A 846 -19.15 -35.99 -26.67
CA TYR A 846 -18.35 -36.49 -25.56
C TYR A 846 -18.86 -37.87 -25.09
N SER A 847 -20.19 -38.06 -25.07
CA SER A 847 -20.80 -39.35 -24.74
C SER A 847 -20.42 -40.46 -25.72
N GLN A 848 -20.18 -40.13 -26.99
CA GLN A 848 -19.70 -41.10 -27.97
C GLN A 848 -18.24 -41.50 -27.67
N LEU A 849 -17.38 -40.54 -27.32
CA LEU A 849 -15.99 -40.83 -26.90
C LEU A 849 -15.94 -41.69 -25.64
N GLU A 850 -16.85 -41.46 -24.67
CA GLU A 850 -17.04 -42.32 -23.50
C GLU A 850 -17.47 -43.74 -23.90
N SER A 851 -18.49 -43.87 -24.76
CA SER A 851 -19.01 -45.17 -25.20
C SER A 851 -17.98 -46.02 -25.97
N LEU A 852 -17.06 -45.36 -26.68
CA LEU A 852 -15.97 -46.00 -27.41
C LEU A 852 -14.76 -46.33 -26.52
N GLY A 853 -14.78 -45.94 -25.24
CA GLY A 853 -13.70 -46.20 -24.29
C GLY A 853 -12.39 -45.45 -24.60
N LEU A 854 -12.44 -44.36 -25.38
CA LEU A 854 -11.24 -43.68 -25.88
C LEU A 854 -10.62 -42.70 -24.88
N ILE A 855 -11.35 -42.33 -23.83
CA ILE A 855 -10.95 -41.27 -22.89
C ILE A 855 -9.97 -41.78 -21.82
N SER A 856 -10.27 -42.91 -21.18
CA SER A 856 -9.59 -43.37 -19.97
C SER A 856 -8.07 -43.51 -20.17
N ALA A 857 -7.64 -44.08 -21.29
CA ALA A 857 -6.23 -44.33 -21.56
C ALA A 857 -5.38 -43.05 -21.66
N ILE A 858 -5.87 -42.02 -22.36
CA ILE A 858 -5.14 -40.76 -22.49
C ILE A 858 -5.13 -39.97 -21.18
N VAL A 859 -6.20 -40.06 -20.39
CA VAL A 859 -6.28 -39.43 -19.06
C VAL A 859 -5.27 -40.09 -18.10
N SER A 860 -5.30 -41.41 -17.96
CA SER A 860 -4.35 -42.13 -17.07
C SER A 860 -2.90 -41.96 -17.48
N ALA A 861 -2.60 -41.91 -18.78
CA ALA A 861 -1.26 -41.61 -19.27
C ALA A 861 -0.83 -40.18 -18.92
N SER A 862 -1.74 -39.21 -19.03
CA SER A 862 -1.45 -37.81 -18.68
C SER A 862 -1.27 -37.60 -17.18
N ASP A 863 -2.02 -38.34 -16.35
CA ASP A 863 -1.86 -38.29 -14.89
C ASP A 863 -0.53 -38.93 -14.46
N SER A 864 -0.11 -39.99 -15.15
CA SER A 864 1.20 -40.62 -14.93
C SER A 864 2.37 -39.70 -15.34
N ASP A 865 2.18 -38.92 -16.42
CA ASP A 865 3.12 -37.88 -16.86
C ASP A 865 3.20 -36.72 -15.87
N ALA A 866 2.05 -36.28 -15.32
CA ALA A 866 1.99 -35.27 -14.27
C ALA A 866 2.82 -35.64 -13.03
N SER A 867 2.83 -36.92 -12.66
CA SER A 867 3.61 -37.42 -11.51
C SER A 867 5.10 -37.57 -11.82
N ASN A 868 5.47 -37.84 -13.06
CA ASN A 868 6.85 -37.99 -13.48
C ASN A 868 7.00 -37.62 -14.97
N PRO A 869 7.57 -36.43 -15.27
CA PRO A 869 7.74 -35.93 -16.65
C PRO A 869 8.55 -36.85 -17.58
N SER A 870 9.30 -37.83 -17.06
CA SER A 870 9.94 -38.83 -17.92
C SER A 870 8.95 -39.75 -18.65
N ASN A 871 7.67 -39.76 -18.26
CA ASN A 871 6.61 -40.51 -18.91
C ASN A 871 6.03 -39.81 -20.15
N GLU A 872 6.49 -38.60 -20.50
CA GLU A 872 5.90 -37.84 -21.61
C GLU A 872 5.92 -38.64 -22.93
N GLY A 873 7.01 -39.35 -23.22
CA GLY A 873 7.09 -40.21 -24.40
C GLY A 873 5.99 -41.29 -24.47
N ALA A 874 5.60 -41.84 -23.30
CA ALA A 874 4.51 -42.80 -23.21
C ALA A 874 3.15 -42.11 -23.42
N LEU A 875 2.92 -40.94 -22.82
CA LEU A 875 1.72 -40.13 -23.06
C LEU A 875 1.55 -39.80 -24.54
N ILE A 876 2.61 -39.31 -25.17
CA ILE A 876 2.64 -38.97 -26.59
C ILE A 876 2.23 -40.17 -27.45
N THR A 877 2.75 -41.36 -27.15
CA THR A 877 2.39 -42.60 -27.88
C THR A 877 0.90 -42.94 -27.75
N VAL A 878 0.32 -42.75 -26.56
CA VAL A 878 -1.12 -42.99 -26.32
C VAL A 878 -1.97 -41.91 -27.00
N LEU A 879 -1.55 -40.64 -27.00
CA LEU A 879 -2.22 -39.56 -27.73
C LEU A 879 -2.19 -39.79 -29.25
N ASP A 880 -1.08 -40.26 -29.80
CA ASP A 880 -1.00 -40.61 -31.22
C ASP A 880 -1.91 -41.78 -31.57
N SER A 881 -2.01 -42.78 -30.69
CA SER A 881 -2.93 -43.90 -30.84
C SER A 881 -4.40 -43.45 -30.79
N PHE A 882 -4.72 -42.51 -29.89
CA PHE A 882 -6.04 -41.89 -29.82
C PHE A 882 -6.40 -41.18 -31.13
N ARG A 883 -5.49 -40.34 -31.65
CA ARG A 883 -5.70 -39.61 -32.91
C ARG A 883 -5.88 -40.51 -34.12
N ASN A 884 -5.09 -41.58 -34.19
CA ASN A 884 -5.09 -42.52 -35.31
C ASN A 884 -6.16 -43.62 -35.17
N ASN A 885 -7.02 -43.54 -34.15
CA ASN A 885 -8.08 -44.51 -33.96
C ASN A 885 -9.04 -44.49 -35.16
N SER A 886 -9.38 -45.67 -35.70
CA SER A 886 -10.24 -45.79 -36.89
C SER A 886 -11.61 -45.15 -36.71
N SER A 887 -12.15 -45.13 -35.49
CA SER A 887 -13.44 -44.49 -35.17
C SER A 887 -13.39 -42.95 -35.24
N LEU A 888 -12.19 -42.37 -35.29
CA LEU A 888 -11.96 -40.94 -35.43
C LEU A 888 -11.48 -40.55 -36.85
N SER A 889 -11.39 -41.50 -37.78
CA SER A 889 -10.97 -41.25 -39.17
C SER A 889 -12.00 -40.36 -39.89
N GLY A 890 -11.67 -39.08 -40.07
CA GLY A 890 -12.55 -38.06 -40.66
C GLY A 890 -12.89 -36.89 -39.74
N TYR A 891 -12.52 -36.95 -38.46
CA TYR A 891 -12.70 -35.86 -37.52
C TYR A 891 -11.41 -35.08 -37.28
N GLN A 892 -11.53 -33.80 -36.92
CA GLN A 892 -10.37 -32.98 -36.56
C GLN A 892 -10.01 -33.23 -35.10
N VAL A 893 -8.83 -33.79 -34.87
CA VAL A 893 -8.31 -34.08 -33.54
C VAL A 893 -7.06 -33.24 -33.29
N SER A 894 -7.05 -32.51 -32.18
CA SER A 894 -5.87 -31.85 -31.64
C SER A 894 -5.51 -32.47 -30.30
N THR A 895 -4.22 -32.65 -30.02
CA THR A 895 -3.73 -33.19 -28.75
C THR A 895 -2.62 -32.33 -28.18
N TYR A 896 -2.49 -32.36 -26.85
CA TYR A 896 -1.60 -31.47 -26.11
C TYR A 896 -0.94 -32.23 -24.96
N SER A 897 0.33 -31.95 -24.69
CA SER A 897 1.04 -32.36 -23.47
C SER A 897 1.60 -31.13 -22.74
N TYR A 898 1.84 -31.28 -21.44
CA TYR A 898 2.25 -30.19 -20.56
C TYR A 898 3.21 -30.69 -19.49
N ASP A 899 4.08 -29.78 -19.04
CA ASP A 899 4.66 -29.81 -17.71
C ASP A 899 3.78 -28.95 -16.79
N PRO A 900 2.99 -29.52 -15.85
CA PRO A 900 2.15 -28.74 -14.96
C PRO A 900 2.92 -27.65 -14.22
N LEU A 901 2.31 -26.45 -14.15
CA LEU A 901 2.89 -25.22 -13.57
C LEU A 901 4.11 -24.63 -14.31
N ILE A 902 4.52 -25.20 -15.44
CA ILE A 902 5.56 -24.64 -16.33
C ILE A 902 4.93 -24.20 -17.65
N GLY A 903 4.27 -25.12 -18.35
CA GLY A 903 3.57 -24.80 -19.59
C GLY A 903 3.40 -25.99 -20.52
N THR A 904 2.91 -25.72 -21.73
CA THR A 904 2.75 -26.72 -22.80
C THR A 904 4.10 -27.25 -23.25
N THR A 905 4.22 -28.56 -23.46
CA THR A 905 5.43 -29.23 -23.95
C THR A 905 5.26 -29.70 -25.39
N SER A 906 4.04 -30.08 -25.80
CA SER A 906 3.74 -30.33 -27.21
C SER A 906 2.32 -29.96 -27.62
N ILE A 907 2.18 -29.58 -28.89
CA ILE A 907 0.88 -29.41 -29.55
C ILE A 907 0.92 -30.19 -30.86
N THR A 908 -0.05 -31.10 -31.04
CA THR A 908 -0.27 -31.75 -32.33
C THR A 908 -1.61 -31.24 -32.89
N PRO A 909 -1.61 -30.32 -33.88
CA PRO A 909 -2.81 -29.80 -34.52
C PRO A 909 -3.45 -30.86 -35.45
N PRO A 910 -4.64 -30.62 -36.05
CA PRO A 910 -5.29 -31.59 -36.93
C PRO A 910 -4.46 -31.99 -38.16
N SER A 911 -3.51 -31.14 -38.59
CA SER A 911 -2.57 -31.45 -39.67
C SER A 911 -1.57 -32.56 -39.33
N GLY A 912 -1.40 -32.89 -38.04
CA GLY A 912 -0.46 -33.90 -37.55
C GLY A 912 0.99 -33.42 -37.39
N ILE A 913 1.31 -32.19 -37.78
CA ILE A 913 2.66 -31.62 -37.63
C ILE A 913 2.84 -31.14 -36.19
N ARG A 914 3.54 -31.93 -35.37
CA ARG A 914 3.76 -31.61 -33.95
C ARG A 914 4.75 -30.47 -33.76
N GLU A 915 4.39 -29.57 -32.85
CA GLU A 915 5.24 -28.54 -32.27
C GLU A 915 5.69 -28.99 -30.88
N VAL A 916 6.96 -28.76 -30.54
CA VAL A 916 7.58 -29.05 -29.25
C VAL A 916 8.10 -27.76 -28.63
N TYR A 917 7.78 -27.55 -27.36
CA TYR A 917 8.02 -26.31 -26.61
C TYR A 917 9.10 -26.60 -25.55
N LEU A 918 10.21 -25.85 -25.61
CA LEU A 918 11.38 -26.04 -24.77
C LEU A 918 11.56 -24.87 -23.82
N TYR A 919 11.88 -25.15 -22.56
CA TYR A 919 12.01 -24.15 -21.48
C TYR A 919 13.45 -24.04 -20.98
N ASP A 920 13.84 -22.87 -20.50
CA ASP A 920 15.12 -22.63 -19.84
C ASP A 920 15.13 -23.11 -18.37
N SER A 921 16.28 -22.99 -17.69
CA SER A 921 16.41 -23.41 -16.29
C SER A 921 15.60 -22.57 -15.28
N ALA A 922 15.06 -21.44 -15.72
CA ALA A 922 14.16 -20.58 -14.95
C ALA A 922 12.68 -20.84 -15.30
N ASN A 923 12.39 -21.94 -16.01
CA ASN A 923 11.06 -22.37 -16.45
C ASN A 923 10.38 -21.38 -17.44
N ARG A 924 11.15 -20.63 -18.23
CA ARG A 924 10.62 -19.72 -19.26
C ARG A 924 10.72 -20.37 -20.65
N LEU A 925 9.72 -20.17 -21.51
CA LEU A 925 9.72 -20.74 -22.86
C LEU A 925 10.90 -20.20 -23.69
N GLU A 926 11.88 -21.03 -24.02
CA GLU A 926 13.07 -20.65 -24.78
C GLU A 926 12.82 -20.78 -26.29
N LYS A 927 12.30 -21.93 -26.74
CA LYS A 927 12.20 -22.28 -28.15
C LYS A 927 10.94 -23.09 -28.45
N ILE A 928 10.45 -22.96 -29.68
CA ILE A 928 9.45 -23.85 -30.28
C ILE A 928 10.09 -24.49 -31.51
N VAL A 929 10.08 -25.81 -31.56
CA VAL A 929 10.68 -26.60 -32.64
C VAL A 929 9.66 -27.56 -33.26
N ASP A 930 9.89 -28.01 -34.49
CA ASP A 930 9.13 -29.13 -35.05
C ASP A 930 9.69 -30.48 -34.58
N VAL A 931 9.03 -31.58 -34.96
CA VAL A 931 9.45 -32.96 -34.64
C VAL A 931 10.86 -33.33 -35.14
N ASN A 932 11.40 -32.60 -36.12
CA ASN A 932 12.75 -32.81 -36.65
C ASN A 932 13.79 -31.92 -35.96
N GLY A 933 13.39 -31.15 -34.94
CA GLY A 933 14.25 -30.21 -34.22
C GLY A 933 14.49 -28.88 -34.95
N LYS A 934 13.75 -28.58 -36.03
CA LYS A 934 13.86 -27.29 -36.71
C LYS A 934 13.20 -26.20 -35.87
N VAL A 935 13.95 -25.15 -35.56
CA VAL A 935 13.43 -23.99 -34.82
C VAL A 935 12.35 -23.28 -35.63
N LEU A 936 11.14 -23.21 -35.07
CA LEU A 936 10.01 -22.45 -35.58
C LEU A 936 9.98 -21.05 -34.96
N LYS A 937 10.35 -20.95 -33.67
CA LYS A 937 10.40 -19.70 -32.92
C LYS A 937 11.43 -19.79 -31.80
N GLU A 938 12.12 -18.69 -31.52
CA GLU A 938 13.02 -18.54 -30.38
C GLU A 938 12.68 -17.25 -29.64
N LEU A 939 12.72 -17.29 -28.31
CA LEU A 939 12.46 -16.15 -27.44
C LEU A 939 13.71 -15.77 -26.66
N LYS A 940 13.98 -14.47 -26.58
CA LYS A 940 15.00 -13.89 -25.71
C LYS A 940 14.32 -12.98 -24.72
N TYR A 941 14.51 -13.26 -23.43
CA TYR A 941 13.91 -12.49 -22.35
C TYR A 941 14.81 -11.32 -21.98
N ASN A 942 14.29 -10.11 -22.16
CA ASN A 942 14.82 -8.90 -21.55
C ASN A 942 13.87 -8.53 -20.41
N TYR A 943 14.39 -8.24 -19.22
CA TYR A 943 13.52 -7.77 -18.14
C TYR A 943 12.99 -6.38 -18.52
N LYS A 944 11.73 -6.14 -18.18
CA LYS A 944 11.07 -4.88 -18.47
C LYS A 944 11.79 -3.78 -17.67
N ASN A 945 12.48 -2.91 -18.42
CA ASN A 945 12.99 -1.63 -17.94
C ASN A 945 11.85 -0.64 -17.71
#